data_AF-A0A9Q0Z488-F1
#
_entry.id   AF-A0A9Q0Z488-F1
#
_cell.length_a   1.000
_cell.length_b   1.000
_cell.length_c   1.000
_cell.angle_alpha   90.00
_cell.angle_beta   90.00
_cell.angle_gamma   90.00
#
_symmetry.space_group_name_H-M   'P 1'
#
loop_
_entity.id
_entity.type
_entity.pdbx_description
1 polymer ?
#
loop_
_entity_poly.entity_id
_entity_poly.type
_entity_poly.pdbx_seq_one_letter_code
_entity_poly.pdbx_strand_id
1 'polypeptide(L)'
;MHFNLTMLLCKLYLLKCLQDDTSNRVRVAALKAVGSFLEFTIDGDEAIKFRQFIPSILNVARQCLSSGDEDVAIIAFEIFDELIESPAPLLGDSVKSIVQFSLEVCSSQNLEPSTRHQAIQIISWMAKYKHSSLKKYNLVIPILQVMCPLLAESADADEDDDLAPDRAAAEVIDTMALNLSKHVFPPVFEFASLSSQSTNPKFREASGALRDPEQMVRGAASFALGQFAEHLQPEIVSHYGTVLPCILNALEDASDEVKEKSYYALAAFCEDMGEEILPFLDPLMGKLLAALQNSPRNLQDTCMSAIGSVATAAEQAFIPYAERVLELMKSFMVLTNDEDLRSRARATELVGIVAMSAGRVRMEPILPPFMEAAISGFGLEFSELREYTHGFFSNVAEIMDDSFTQYLPHVVPLAFASCNLDDGSSVDIIESDDENVNGFGGVSSDDEAHDEPRVRNISVRTGVLDEKAAATQALGLFALHTKSSFAPYLEQALKILVRHSGYFHEDVRLQAIIALKSILTAAHALFQSQNDQQAKAREMLDTVMDIYIKTMTGDDDKEVVAQACTSVADIIKDYGYTAIEPYMSQLVDATLVLLKEESACQQLEDDSDIDDDDTEHDEVLMDAVSDLLPAFAKSMGSHFAPIFANLFEPLMKFGKASRPLQDRTMVVACLAEVAQEMGAPIAGYVDRVMPLAIKELASSDATNRRNAAFCVGELCKNGRESTLKYYGDILRGLFPLFGEPEPDDAVRDNAAGAVARMIMAHPQSVPLNQVLPVFLRVLPLKEDHEESMAVYSCVSTLVLSSNQQILALVPELVNLFAQVVVSPVETPEVKAQVGIAFAHLISLYGHQMQPLLSNLSPAHASALEFASERKRHQSNIRSGSCGCLY
;
A
#
# COMPACT_ATOMS: atom_id res chain seq x y z
N MET A 1 -37.89 -5.34 -31.01
CA MET A 1 -38.70 -6.59 -31.10
C MET A 1 -38.16 -7.55 -32.17
N HIS A 2 -37.81 -7.10 -33.39
CA HIS A 2 -37.16 -7.99 -34.38
C HIS A 2 -35.73 -8.42 -34.02
N PHE A 3 -34.92 -7.54 -33.41
CA PHE A 3 -33.54 -7.84 -33.00
C PHE A 3 -33.45 -9.03 -32.01
N ASN A 4 -34.26 -9.04 -30.95
CA ASN A 4 -34.28 -10.13 -29.96
C ASN A 4 -34.76 -11.47 -30.53
N LEU A 5 -35.64 -11.47 -31.55
CA LEU A 5 -36.11 -12.71 -32.18
C LEU A 5 -35.01 -13.33 -33.05
N THR A 6 -34.24 -12.50 -33.77
CA THR A 6 -33.08 -12.95 -34.56
C THR A 6 -32.00 -13.53 -33.66
N MET A 7 -31.67 -12.87 -32.54
CA MET A 7 -30.71 -13.42 -31.57
C MET A 7 -31.15 -14.77 -30.99
N LEU A 8 -32.43 -14.90 -30.64
CA LEU A 8 -32.98 -16.16 -30.11
C LEU A 8 -32.89 -17.30 -31.15
N LEU A 9 -33.15 -17.01 -32.43
CA LEU A 9 -33.05 -17.99 -33.51
C LEU A 9 -31.60 -18.39 -33.78
N CYS A 10 -30.67 -17.43 -33.82
CA CYS A 10 -29.23 -17.71 -33.95
C CYS A 10 -28.76 -18.60 -32.80
N LYS A 11 -29.16 -18.30 -31.55
CA LYS A 11 -28.82 -19.12 -30.38
C LYS A 11 -29.27 -20.57 -30.54
N LEU A 12 -30.55 -20.79 -30.84
CA LEU A 12 -31.10 -22.15 -31.03
C LEU A 12 -30.45 -22.90 -32.18
N TYR A 13 -30.10 -22.20 -33.26
CA TYR A 13 -29.44 -22.79 -34.42
C TYR A 13 -28.00 -23.20 -34.11
N LEU A 14 -27.21 -22.30 -33.51
CA LEU A 14 -25.82 -22.58 -33.13
C LEU A 14 -25.72 -23.72 -32.13
N LEU A 15 -26.60 -23.78 -31.13
CA LEU A 15 -26.61 -24.88 -30.16
C LEU A 15 -26.89 -26.22 -30.85
N LYS A 16 -27.82 -26.25 -31.80
CA LYS A 16 -28.10 -27.46 -32.59
C LYS A 16 -26.90 -27.87 -33.45
N CYS A 17 -26.19 -26.92 -34.03
CA CYS A 17 -24.98 -27.19 -34.83
C CYS A 17 -23.80 -27.69 -33.99
N LEU A 18 -23.63 -27.19 -32.77
CA LEU A 18 -22.64 -27.73 -31.82
C LEU A 18 -22.95 -29.18 -31.40
N GLN A 19 -24.23 -29.55 -31.39
CA GLN A 19 -24.72 -30.89 -31.07
C GLN A 19 -24.87 -31.79 -32.31
N ASP A 20 -24.35 -31.40 -33.47
CA ASP A 20 -24.45 -32.19 -34.70
C ASP A 20 -23.57 -33.45 -34.61
N ASP A 21 -24.19 -34.62 -34.42
CA ASP A 21 -23.48 -35.91 -34.34
C ASP A 21 -22.94 -36.41 -35.68
N THR A 22 -23.30 -35.78 -36.80
CA THR A 22 -23.02 -36.26 -38.15
C THR A 22 -21.79 -35.61 -38.80
N SER A 23 -21.40 -34.40 -38.39
CA SER A 23 -20.32 -33.64 -39.03
C SER A 23 -19.46 -32.85 -38.05
N ASN A 24 -18.18 -33.24 -37.92
CA ASN A 24 -17.21 -32.47 -37.13
C ASN A 24 -17.02 -31.05 -37.66
N ARG A 25 -17.02 -30.87 -38.99
CA ARG A 25 -16.89 -29.54 -39.62
C ARG A 25 -18.01 -28.59 -39.23
N VAL A 26 -19.24 -29.10 -39.06
CA VAL A 26 -20.39 -28.28 -38.63
C VAL A 26 -20.21 -27.84 -37.19
N ARG A 27 -19.76 -28.74 -36.30
CA ARG A 27 -19.50 -28.42 -34.89
C ARG A 27 -18.39 -27.37 -34.75
N VAL A 28 -17.28 -27.52 -35.48
CA VAL A 28 -16.17 -26.56 -35.48
C VAL A 28 -16.59 -25.19 -36.01
N ALA A 29 -17.34 -25.14 -37.11
CA ALA A 29 -17.87 -23.87 -37.62
C ALA A 29 -18.84 -23.20 -36.63
N ALA A 30 -19.65 -24.00 -35.92
CA ALA A 30 -20.55 -23.50 -34.89
C ALA A 30 -19.78 -22.97 -33.67
N LEU A 31 -18.69 -23.62 -33.26
CA LEU A 31 -17.83 -23.15 -32.18
C LEU A 31 -17.25 -21.77 -32.49
N LYS A 32 -16.65 -21.61 -33.68
CA LYS A 32 -16.14 -20.31 -34.17
C LYS A 32 -17.21 -19.23 -34.17
N ALA A 33 -18.40 -19.58 -34.68
CA ALA A 33 -19.53 -18.65 -34.73
C ALA A 33 -20.06 -18.28 -33.35
N VAL A 34 -19.95 -19.16 -32.34
CA VAL A 34 -20.32 -18.83 -30.95
C VAL A 34 -19.34 -17.83 -30.34
N GLY A 35 -18.04 -17.98 -30.56
CA GLY A 35 -17.05 -16.98 -30.10
C GLY A 35 -17.32 -15.60 -30.69
N SER A 36 -17.47 -15.50 -32.02
CA SER A 36 -17.81 -14.21 -32.65
C SER A 36 -19.17 -13.66 -32.21
N PHE A 37 -20.11 -14.51 -31.79
CA PHE A 37 -21.42 -14.07 -31.30
C PHE A 37 -21.35 -13.55 -29.86
N LEU A 38 -20.40 -14.05 -29.05
CA LEU A 38 -20.21 -13.62 -27.67
C LEU A 38 -19.86 -12.12 -27.62
N GLU A 39 -18.93 -11.66 -28.46
CA GLU A 39 -18.50 -10.25 -28.58
C GLU A 39 -19.66 -9.24 -28.67
N PHE A 40 -20.80 -9.64 -29.24
CA PHE A 40 -21.95 -8.75 -29.46
C PHE A 40 -23.02 -8.80 -28.37
N THR A 41 -22.85 -9.62 -27.33
CA THR A 41 -23.96 -10.01 -26.44
C THR A 41 -23.67 -9.96 -24.94
N ILE A 42 -22.52 -9.42 -24.53
CA ILE A 42 -22.04 -9.48 -23.13
C ILE A 42 -22.81 -8.54 -22.19
N ASP A 43 -23.65 -7.62 -22.69
CA ASP A 43 -24.49 -6.77 -21.84
C ASP A 43 -25.90 -7.35 -21.57
N GLY A 44 -26.13 -7.84 -20.34
CA GLY A 44 -27.47 -8.01 -19.73
C GLY A 44 -28.04 -9.45 -19.62
N ASP A 45 -29.31 -9.57 -19.20
CA ASP A 45 -30.05 -10.83 -18.93
C ASP A 45 -30.06 -11.86 -20.08
N GLU A 46 -29.74 -11.43 -21.30
CA GLU A 46 -29.61 -12.28 -22.49
C GLU A 46 -28.34 -13.15 -22.47
N ALA A 47 -27.30 -12.72 -21.75
CA ALA A 47 -25.99 -13.35 -21.64
C ALA A 47 -26.05 -14.64 -20.80
N ILE A 48 -26.86 -14.68 -19.72
CA ILE A 48 -27.04 -15.90 -18.88
C ILE A 48 -27.49 -17.12 -19.70
N LYS A 49 -28.16 -16.89 -20.84
CA LYS A 49 -28.59 -17.96 -21.76
C LYS A 49 -27.42 -18.63 -22.48
N PHE A 50 -26.24 -18.00 -22.56
CA PHE A 50 -25.01 -18.60 -23.09
C PHE A 50 -24.50 -19.77 -22.25
N ARG A 51 -24.88 -19.84 -20.98
CA ARG A 51 -24.58 -20.99 -20.12
C ARG A 51 -25.00 -22.33 -20.73
N GLN A 52 -26.02 -22.34 -21.60
CA GLN A 52 -26.50 -23.55 -22.29
C GLN A 52 -25.52 -24.07 -23.36
N PHE A 53 -24.60 -23.23 -23.86
CA PHE A 53 -23.60 -23.61 -24.86
C PHE A 53 -22.40 -24.30 -24.24
N ILE A 54 -22.03 -23.95 -23.01
CA ILE A 54 -20.81 -24.41 -22.32
C ILE A 54 -20.66 -25.94 -22.38
N PRO A 55 -21.67 -26.77 -22.07
CA PRO A 55 -21.52 -28.23 -22.15
C PRO A 55 -21.23 -28.74 -23.57
N SER A 56 -21.81 -28.10 -24.60
CA SER A 56 -21.58 -28.47 -25.99
C SER A 56 -20.21 -27.98 -26.49
N ILE A 57 -19.77 -26.80 -26.07
CA ILE A 57 -18.41 -26.29 -26.32
C ILE A 57 -17.37 -27.26 -25.75
N LEU A 58 -17.49 -27.64 -24.48
CA LEU A 58 -16.59 -28.60 -23.82
C LEU A 58 -16.54 -29.95 -24.54
N ASN A 59 -17.68 -30.44 -25.01
CA ASN A 59 -17.73 -31.70 -25.76
C ASN A 59 -17.00 -31.61 -27.10
N VAL A 60 -17.17 -30.50 -27.83
CA VAL A 60 -16.46 -30.27 -29.10
C VAL A 60 -14.96 -30.16 -28.86
N ALA A 61 -14.54 -29.39 -27.84
CA ALA A 61 -13.13 -29.24 -27.49
C ALA A 61 -12.47 -30.58 -27.16
N ARG A 62 -13.11 -31.42 -26.30
CA ARG A 62 -12.63 -32.77 -25.99
C ARG A 62 -12.47 -33.65 -27.23
N GLN A 63 -13.42 -33.57 -28.18
CA GLN A 63 -13.34 -34.32 -29.42
C GLN A 63 -12.18 -33.85 -30.29
N CYS A 64 -11.99 -32.54 -30.45
CA CYS A 64 -10.88 -31.96 -31.20
C CYS A 64 -9.52 -32.36 -30.62
N LEU A 65 -9.34 -32.28 -29.29
CA LEU A 65 -8.12 -32.74 -28.63
C LEU A 65 -7.87 -34.24 -28.87
N SER A 66 -8.92 -35.07 -28.84
CA SER A 66 -8.80 -36.51 -29.12
C SER A 66 -8.47 -36.84 -30.58
N SER A 67 -8.79 -35.95 -31.52
CA SER A 67 -8.45 -36.09 -32.95
C SER A 67 -7.13 -35.43 -33.33
N GLY A 68 -6.46 -34.74 -32.40
CA GLY A 68 -5.24 -33.98 -32.65
C GLY A 68 -5.48 -32.61 -33.31
N ASP A 69 -6.72 -32.13 -33.33
CA ASP A 69 -7.08 -30.80 -33.85
C ASP A 69 -6.95 -29.74 -32.73
N GLU A 70 -5.75 -29.56 -32.18
CA GLU A 70 -5.49 -28.72 -30.99
C GLU A 70 -5.82 -27.24 -31.22
N ASP A 71 -5.47 -26.66 -32.37
CA ASP A 71 -5.81 -25.27 -32.74
C ASP A 71 -7.31 -24.97 -32.61
N VAL A 72 -8.15 -25.95 -32.91
CA VAL A 72 -9.60 -25.79 -32.83
C VAL A 72 -10.10 -25.88 -31.40
N ALA A 73 -9.40 -26.62 -30.54
CA ALA A 73 -9.71 -26.68 -29.11
C ALA A 73 -9.32 -25.37 -28.40
N ILE A 74 -8.27 -24.67 -28.85
CA ILE A 74 -7.87 -23.36 -28.32
C ILE A 74 -9.01 -22.34 -28.41
N ILE A 75 -9.79 -22.36 -29.49
CA ILE A 75 -10.97 -21.49 -29.66
C ILE A 75 -11.99 -21.67 -28.51
N ALA A 76 -12.10 -22.88 -27.95
CA ALA A 76 -12.97 -23.09 -26.80
C ALA A 76 -12.44 -22.41 -25.53
N PHE A 77 -11.11 -22.34 -25.36
CA PHE A 77 -10.48 -21.60 -24.26
C PHE A 77 -10.68 -20.09 -24.44
N GLU A 78 -10.46 -19.53 -25.63
CA GLU A 78 -10.73 -18.12 -25.91
C GLU A 78 -12.19 -17.71 -25.55
N ILE A 79 -13.16 -18.57 -25.88
CA ILE A 79 -14.57 -18.34 -25.50
C ILE A 79 -14.75 -18.36 -23.98
N PHE A 80 -14.03 -19.24 -23.28
CA PHE A 80 -14.10 -19.29 -21.83
C PHE A 80 -13.43 -18.09 -21.18
N ASP A 81 -12.33 -17.57 -21.72
CA ASP A 81 -11.66 -16.36 -21.23
C ASP A 81 -12.65 -15.18 -21.21
N GLU A 82 -13.28 -14.90 -22.36
CA GLU A 82 -14.29 -13.83 -22.47
C GLU A 82 -15.49 -14.04 -21.51
N LEU A 83 -15.90 -15.30 -21.29
CA LEU A 83 -16.99 -15.63 -20.36
C LEU A 83 -16.58 -15.49 -18.88
N ILE A 84 -15.32 -15.71 -18.54
CA ILE A 84 -14.80 -15.65 -17.17
C ILE A 84 -14.54 -14.20 -16.77
N GLU A 85 -14.01 -13.38 -17.68
CA GLU A 85 -13.74 -11.95 -17.47
C GLU A 85 -15.03 -11.13 -17.36
N SER A 86 -16.11 -11.60 -17.97
CA SER A 86 -17.40 -10.92 -17.89
C SER A 86 -17.84 -10.73 -16.42
N PRO A 87 -18.28 -9.52 -16.03
CA PRO A 87 -18.88 -9.25 -14.72
C PRO A 87 -20.36 -9.69 -14.65
N ALA A 88 -20.82 -10.48 -15.62
CA ALA A 88 -22.13 -11.11 -15.58
C ALA A 88 -22.01 -12.57 -15.10
N PRO A 89 -23.05 -13.11 -14.40
CA PRO A 89 -23.03 -14.44 -13.81
C PRO A 89 -23.27 -15.56 -14.86
N LEU A 90 -22.34 -15.69 -15.83
CA LEU A 90 -22.52 -16.51 -17.03
C LEU A 90 -22.22 -18.00 -16.82
N LEU A 91 -21.38 -18.33 -15.85
CA LEU A 91 -20.82 -19.68 -15.70
C LEU A 91 -21.71 -20.60 -14.84
N GLY A 92 -22.21 -20.11 -13.70
CA GLY A 92 -22.97 -20.90 -12.73
C GLY A 92 -22.30 -22.23 -12.36
N ASP A 93 -23.04 -23.35 -12.38
CA ASP A 93 -22.50 -24.69 -12.09
C ASP A 93 -21.49 -25.21 -13.13
N SER A 94 -21.40 -24.58 -14.30
CA SER A 94 -20.49 -25.01 -15.37
C SER A 94 -19.03 -24.77 -15.02
N VAL A 95 -18.73 -23.96 -13.98
CA VAL A 95 -17.39 -23.76 -13.41
C VAL A 95 -16.72 -25.11 -13.13
N LYS A 96 -17.45 -26.08 -12.55
CA LYS A 96 -16.93 -27.42 -12.26
C LYS A 96 -16.39 -28.11 -13.52
N SER A 97 -17.18 -28.07 -14.60
CA SER A 97 -16.85 -28.75 -15.84
C SER A 97 -15.74 -28.06 -16.62
N ILE A 98 -15.66 -26.73 -16.55
CA ILE A 98 -14.57 -25.95 -17.16
C ILE A 98 -13.26 -26.25 -16.42
N VAL A 99 -13.25 -26.08 -15.10
CA VAL A 99 -12.06 -26.37 -14.27
C VAL A 99 -11.60 -27.81 -14.46
N GLN A 100 -12.52 -28.79 -14.40
CA GLN A 100 -12.15 -30.18 -14.60
C GLN A 100 -11.54 -30.42 -16.00
N PHE A 101 -12.13 -29.85 -17.05
CA PHE A 101 -11.58 -29.97 -18.40
C PHE A 101 -10.20 -29.33 -18.50
N SER A 102 -10.01 -28.11 -18.00
CA SER A 102 -8.71 -27.44 -18.02
C SER A 102 -7.64 -28.21 -17.23
N LEU A 103 -7.98 -28.77 -16.07
CA LEU A 103 -7.07 -29.63 -15.29
C LEU A 103 -6.67 -30.92 -16.03
N GLU A 104 -7.61 -31.52 -16.78
CA GLU A 104 -7.32 -32.69 -17.63
C GLU A 104 -6.34 -32.32 -18.77
N VAL A 105 -6.48 -31.13 -19.37
CA VAL A 105 -5.64 -30.67 -20.47
C VAL A 105 -4.24 -30.27 -19.99
N CYS A 106 -4.11 -29.48 -18.92
CA CYS A 106 -2.79 -29.01 -18.46
C CYS A 106 -1.88 -30.16 -17.97
N SER A 107 -2.47 -31.23 -17.43
CA SER A 107 -1.76 -32.43 -16.97
C SER A 107 -1.34 -33.38 -18.11
N SER A 108 -1.78 -33.14 -19.35
CA SER A 108 -1.55 -34.07 -20.46
C SER A 108 -0.19 -33.84 -21.12
N GLN A 109 0.72 -34.80 -20.93
CA GLN A 109 2.05 -34.80 -21.54
C GLN A 109 2.05 -35.12 -23.06
N ASN A 110 0.87 -35.33 -23.66
CA ASN A 110 0.73 -35.66 -25.09
C ASN A 110 0.26 -34.47 -25.94
N LEU A 111 -0.02 -33.32 -25.32
CA LEU A 111 -0.51 -32.11 -26.00
C LEU A 111 0.60 -31.09 -26.15
N GLU A 112 0.41 -30.14 -27.07
CA GLU A 112 1.37 -29.06 -27.28
C GLU A 112 1.46 -28.13 -26.05
N PRO A 113 2.66 -27.56 -25.77
CA PRO A 113 2.83 -26.61 -24.66
C PRO A 113 1.87 -25.42 -24.72
N SER A 114 1.59 -24.90 -25.93
CA SER A 114 0.62 -23.83 -26.18
C SER A 114 -0.78 -24.21 -25.69
N THR A 115 -1.27 -25.40 -26.04
CA THR A 115 -2.58 -25.92 -25.61
C THR A 115 -2.64 -26.09 -24.08
N ARG A 116 -1.56 -26.62 -23.48
CA ARG A 116 -1.46 -26.79 -22.02
C ARG A 116 -1.45 -25.43 -21.31
N HIS A 117 -0.70 -24.47 -21.82
CA HIS A 117 -0.60 -23.12 -21.29
C HIS A 117 -1.97 -22.43 -21.30
N GLN A 118 -2.71 -22.49 -22.41
CA GLN A 118 -4.08 -21.95 -22.48
C GLN A 118 -5.02 -22.56 -21.42
N ALA A 119 -4.90 -23.87 -21.16
CA ALA A 119 -5.67 -24.50 -20.09
C ALA A 119 -5.27 -24.01 -18.69
N ILE A 120 -3.98 -23.70 -18.45
CA ILE A 120 -3.51 -23.12 -17.18
C ILE A 120 -4.05 -21.69 -17.02
N GLN A 121 -4.01 -20.88 -18.08
CA GLN A 121 -4.54 -19.51 -18.07
C GLN A 121 -6.02 -19.44 -17.69
N ILE A 122 -6.83 -20.38 -18.18
CA ILE A 122 -8.24 -20.49 -17.76
C ILE A 122 -8.40 -20.70 -16.25
N ILE A 123 -7.52 -21.49 -15.63
CA ILE A 123 -7.51 -21.67 -14.19
C ILE A 123 -7.10 -20.37 -13.49
N SER A 124 -6.11 -19.65 -14.05
CA SER A 124 -5.71 -18.32 -13.56
C SER A 124 -6.87 -17.34 -13.57
N TRP A 125 -7.60 -17.21 -14.69
CA TRP A 125 -8.77 -16.34 -14.79
C TRP A 125 -9.92 -16.76 -13.87
N MET A 126 -10.14 -18.06 -13.69
CA MET A 126 -11.09 -18.55 -12.70
C MET A 126 -10.68 -18.18 -11.27
N ALA A 127 -9.38 -18.22 -10.95
CA ALA A 127 -8.86 -17.79 -9.66
C ALA A 127 -8.93 -16.27 -9.48
N LYS A 128 -8.69 -15.48 -10.53
CA LYS A 128 -8.75 -14.02 -10.48
C LYS A 128 -10.20 -13.52 -10.36
N TYR A 129 -11.04 -13.86 -11.34
CA TYR A 129 -12.37 -13.25 -11.49
C TYR A 129 -13.52 -14.07 -10.87
N LYS A 130 -13.29 -15.35 -10.53
CA LYS A 130 -14.36 -16.28 -10.09
C LYS A 130 -13.95 -17.13 -8.88
N HIS A 131 -13.00 -16.67 -8.05
CA HIS A 131 -12.47 -17.41 -6.90
C HIS A 131 -13.55 -17.90 -5.93
N SER A 132 -14.60 -17.09 -5.70
CA SER A 132 -15.71 -17.45 -4.80
C SER A 132 -16.48 -18.67 -5.31
N SER A 133 -16.61 -18.81 -6.63
CA SER A 133 -17.17 -20.02 -7.25
C SER A 133 -16.26 -21.24 -7.08
N LEU A 134 -14.94 -21.08 -7.16
CA LEU A 134 -13.99 -22.18 -6.90
C LEU A 134 -14.15 -22.72 -5.48
N LYS A 135 -14.33 -21.83 -4.50
CA LYS A 135 -14.59 -22.19 -3.11
C LYS A 135 -15.94 -22.89 -2.94
N LYS A 136 -17.03 -22.27 -3.43
CA LYS A 136 -18.40 -22.81 -3.37
C LYS A 136 -18.50 -24.24 -3.90
N TYR A 137 -17.73 -24.54 -4.95
CA TYR A 137 -17.72 -25.86 -5.57
C TYR A 137 -16.60 -26.80 -5.09
N ASN A 138 -15.82 -26.40 -4.09
CA ASN A 138 -14.69 -27.15 -3.51
C ASN A 138 -13.62 -27.55 -4.55
N LEU A 139 -13.28 -26.61 -5.44
CA LEU A 139 -12.33 -26.81 -6.54
C LEU A 139 -10.90 -26.39 -6.21
N VAL A 140 -10.69 -25.64 -5.11
CA VAL A 140 -9.36 -25.16 -4.68
C VAL A 140 -8.36 -26.31 -4.52
N ILE A 141 -8.70 -27.33 -3.73
CA ILE A 141 -7.81 -28.48 -3.50
C ILE A 141 -7.55 -29.27 -4.80
N PRO A 142 -8.57 -29.64 -5.61
CA PRO A 142 -8.34 -30.27 -6.91
C PRO A 142 -7.40 -29.50 -7.83
N ILE A 143 -7.49 -28.16 -7.87
CA ILE A 143 -6.59 -27.32 -8.66
C ILE A 143 -5.16 -27.44 -8.14
N LEU A 144 -4.94 -27.25 -6.84
CA LEU A 144 -3.60 -27.31 -6.23
C LEU A 144 -2.95 -28.70 -6.35
N GLN A 145 -3.75 -29.78 -6.35
CA GLN A 145 -3.26 -31.13 -6.60
C GLN A 145 -2.63 -31.31 -7.98
N VAL A 146 -2.98 -30.45 -8.95
CA VAL A 146 -2.39 -30.44 -10.29
C VAL A 146 -1.32 -29.36 -10.41
N MET A 147 -1.58 -28.14 -9.95
CA MET A 147 -0.65 -27.02 -10.08
C MET A 147 0.66 -27.24 -9.33
N CYS A 148 0.62 -27.77 -8.09
CA CYS A 148 1.85 -27.96 -7.31
C CYS A 148 2.84 -28.95 -7.99
N PRO A 149 2.42 -30.12 -8.49
CA PRO A 149 3.30 -30.97 -9.28
C PRO A 149 3.85 -30.33 -10.55
N LEU A 150 3.10 -29.44 -11.22
CA LEU A 150 3.56 -28.73 -12.42
C LEU A 150 4.77 -27.83 -12.15
N LEU A 151 4.93 -27.31 -10.92
CA LEU A 151 6.13 -26.57 -10.51
C LEU A 151 7.43 -27.38 -10.66
N ALA A 152 7.34 -28.71 -10.65
CA ALA A 152 8.49 -29.61 -10.79
C ALA A 152 8.67 -30.12 -12.23
N GLU A 153 7.88 -29.64 -13.20
CA GLU A 153 7.99 -30.00 -14.62
C GLU A 153 8.98 -29.14 -15.40
N SER A 154 9.75 -28.27 -14.73
CA SER A 154 10.61 -27.24 -15.34
C SER A 154 11.23 -27.60 -16.69
N ALA A 155 11.06 -26.70 -17.64
CA ALA A 155 11.68 -26.72 -18.94
C ALA A 155 13.22 -26.89 -18.85
N ASP A 156 13.83 -27.64 -19.78
CA ASP A 156 15.29 -27.54 -19.97
C ASP A 156 15.61 -26.12 -20.46
N ALA A 157 16.82 -25.60 -20.16
CA ALA A 157 17.23 -24.21 -20.44
C ALA A 157 17.18 -23.73 -21.91
N ASP A 158 16.73 -24.59 -22.84
CA ASP A 158 16.60 -24.35 -24.28
C ASP A 158 15.12 -24.25 -24.76
N GLU A 159 14.12 -24.36 -23.87
CA GLU A 159 12.68 -24.20 -24.23
C GLU A 159 12.20 -22.74 -24.11
N ASP A 160 11.14 -22.43 -24.86
CA ASP A 160 10.52 -21.10 -24.89
C ASP A 160 9.92 -20.76 -23.52
N ASP A 161 10.54 -19.79 -22.85
CA ASP A 161 10.32 -19.44 -21.45
C ASP A 161 8.89 -18.96 -21.17
N ASP A 162 8.22 -18.44 -22.20
CA ASP A 162 6.87 -17.87 -22.14
C ASP A 162 5.78 -18.96 -22.03
N LEU A 163 6.07 -20.19 -22.45
CA LEU A 163 5.12 -21.32 -22.43
C LEU A 163 5.43 -22.33 -21.32
N ALA A 164 6.36 -22.01 -20.43
CA ALA A 164 6.85 -22.91 -19.38
C ALA A 164 5.72 -23.26 -18.37
N PRO A 165 5.35 -24.56 -18.24
CA PRO A 165 4.24 -24.97 -17.38
C PRO A 165 4.44 -24.71 -15.88
N ASP A 166 5.69 -24.73 -15.41
CA ASP A 166 6.06 -24.45 -14.03
C ASP A 166 5.83 -22.98 -13.67
N ARG A 167 6.20 -22.04 -14.56
CA ARG A 167 5.96 -20.61 -14.36
C ARG A 167 4.48 -20.26 -14.38
N ALA A 168 3.73 -20.78 -15.36
CA ALA A 168 2.29 -20.58 -15.43
C ALA A 168 1.57 -21.20 -14.21
N ALA A 169 2.03 -22.35 -13.70
CA ALA A 169 1.49 -22.93 -12.48
C ALA A 169 1.81 -22.10 -11.23
N ALA A 170 3.00 -21.50 -11.16
CA ALA A 170 3.37 -20.57 -10.08
C ALA A 170 2.46 -19.33 -10.08
N GLU A 171 2.20 -18.74 -11.24
CA GLU A 171 1.28 -17.61 -11.41
C GLU A 171 -0.16 -17.94 -10.97
N VAL A 172 -0.65 -19.14 -11.31
CA VAL A 172 -1.95 -19.61 -10.81
C VAL A 172 -1.97 -19.74 -9.29
N ILE A 173 -0.92 -20.33 -8.70
CA ILE A 173 -0.84 -20.49 -7.25
C ILE A 173 -0.77 -19.13 -6.56
N ASP A 174 -0.03 -18.17 -7.12
CA ASP A 174 0.07 -16.80 -6.62
C ASP A 174 -1.28 -16.08 -6.69
N THR A 175 -1.93 -16.09 -7.85
CA THR A 175 -3.29 -15.55 -8.04
C THR A 175 -4.29 -16.19 -7.08
N MET A 176 -4.22 -17.50 -6.88
CA MET A 176 -5.04 -18.19 -5.90
C MET A 176 -4.69 -17.79 -4.47
N ALA A 177 -3.42 -17.57 -4.13
CA ALA A 177 -3.01 -17.16 -2.79
C ALA A 177 -3.51 -15.75 -2.46
N LEU A 178 -3.46 -14.81 -3.42
CA LEU A 178 -3.98 -13.46 -3.30
C LEU A 178 -5.51 -13.43 -3.05
N ASN A 179 -6.25 -14.37 -3.63
CA ASN A 179 -7.73 -14.38 -3.56
C ASN A 179 -8.31 -15.41 -2.57
N LEU A 180 -7.54 -16.45 -2.18
CA LEU A 180 -7.99 -17.62 -1.42
C LEU A 180 -6.94 -18.12 -0.40
N SER A 181 -6.15 -17.19 0.15
CA SER A 181 -5.00 -17.40 1.06
C SER A 181 -5.17 -18.58 2.04
N LYS A 182 -6.22 -18.56 2.87
CA LYS A 182 -6.52 -19.54 3.93
C LYS A 182 -6.68 -20.97 3.42
N HIS A 183 -7.13 -21.13 2.18
CA HIS A 183 -7.36 -22.44 1.55
C HIS A 183 -6.15 -22.92 0.75
N VAL A 184 -5.30 -22.01 0.29
CA VAL A 184 -4.12 -22.29 -0.54
C VAL A 184 -2.88 -22.59 0.30
N PHE A 185 -2.67 -21.85 1.39
CA PHE A 185 -1.45 -21.97 2.19
C PHE A 185 -1.23 -23.39 2.74
N PRO A 186 -2.21 -24.08 3.38
CA PRO A 186 -1.93 -25.40 3.96
C PRO A 186 -1.53 -26.47 2.92
N PRO A 187 -2.23 -26.62 1.77
CA PRO A 187 -1.83 -27.57 0.73
C PRO A 187 -0.47 -27.25 0.09
N VAL A 188 -0.19 -25.98 -0.22
CA VAL A 188 1.09 -25.58 -0.82
C VAL A 188 2.24 -25.81 0.17
N PHE A 189 2.04 -25.49 1.45
CA PHE A 189 3.02 -25.75 2.50
C PHE A 189 3.28 -27.25 2.71
N GLU A 190 2.23 -28.08 2.66
CA GLU A 190 2.37 -29.54 2.70
C GLU A 190 3.18 -30.05 1.50
N PHE A 191 2.87 -29.58 0.29
CA PHE A 191 3.63 -29.91 -0.91
C PHE A 191 5.10 -29.51 -0.77
N ALA A 192 5.40 -28.27 -0.40
CA ALA A 192 6.78 -27.81 -0.21
C ALA A 192 7.52 -28.65 0.84
N SER A 193 6.86 -28.98 1.96
CA SER A 193 7.42 -29.83 3.02
C SER A 193 7.81 -31.22 2.51
N LEU A 194 6.94 -31.86 1.72
CA LEU A 194 7.20 -33.18 1.13
C LEU A 194 8.28 -33.10 0.04
N SER A 195 8.19 -32.09 -0.82
CA SER A 195 9.09 -31.87 -1.96
C SER A 195 10.53 -31.60 -1.53
N SER A 196 10.74 -30.94 -0.38
CA SER A 196 12.07 -30.70 0.20
C SER A 196 12.87 -31.97 0.51
N GLN A 197 12.19 -33.10 0.69
CA GLN A 197 12.80 -34.40 0.99
C GLN A 197 12.90 -35.31 -0.25
N SER A 198 12.51 -34.81 -1.44
CA SER A 198 12.48 -35.59 -2.67
C SER A 198 13.88 -35.93 -3.18
N THR A 199 14.05 -37.13 -3.73
CA THR A 199 15.28 -37.49 -4.44
C THR A 199 15.42 -36.74 -5.77
N ASN A 200 14.30 -36.27 -6.35
CA ASN A 200 14.30 -35.50 -7.59
C ASN A 200 14.62 -34.03 -7.29
N PRO A 201 15.71 -33.46 -7.84
CA PRO A 201 16.09 -32.08 -7.58
C PRO A 201 15.05 -31.04 -8.04
N LYS A 202 14.24 -31.32 -9.08
CA LYS A 202 13.17 -30.40 -9.52
C LYS A 202 12.10 -30.18 -8.45
N PHE A 203 11.76 -31.24 -7.71
CA PHE A 203 10.85 -31.10 -6.55
C PHE A 203 11.52 -30.34 -5.40
N ARG A 204 12.81 -30.59 -5.14
CA ARG A 204 13.53 -29.83 -4.10
C ARG A 204 13.66 -28.36 -4.45
N GLU A 205 13.87 -28.04 -5.72
CA GLU A 205 13.91 -26.67 -6.24
C GLU A 205 12.60 -25.94 -5.97
N ALA A 206 11.46 -26.57 -6.30
CA ALA A 206 10.12 -26.05 -6.01
C ALA A 206 9.84 -25.81 -4.51
N SER A 207 10.67 -26.34 -3.60
CA SER A 207 10.58 -26.08 -2.15
C SER A 207 11.67 -25.16 -1.58
N GLY A 208 12.83 -25.06 -2.25
CA GLY A 208 14.01 -24.31 -1.82
C GLY A 208 14.82 -24.95 -0.67
N ALA A 209 16.15 -25.06 -0.82
CA ALA A 209 17.08 -25.34 0.27
C ALA A 209 18.47 -24.71 0.08
N LEU A 210 18.85 -23.77 0.96
CA LEU A 210 20.13 -23.03 0.88
C LEU A 210 21.40 -23.89 0.97
N ARG A 211 21.31 -25.14 1.44
CA ARG A 211 22.44 -26.05 1.61
C ARG A 211 22.32 -27.31 0.74
N ASP A 212 21.48 -27.27 -0.29
CA ASP A 212 21.33 -28.39 -1.22
C ASP A 212 22.61 -28.61 -2.05
N PRO A 213 22.96 -29.86 -2.39
CA PRO A 213 24.04 -30.12 -3.33
C PRO A 213 23.84 -29.45 -4.70
N GLU A 214 22.60 -29.29 -5.17
CA GLU A 214 22.32 -28.75 -6.50
C GLU A 214 22.21 -27.21 -6.48
N GLN A 215 22.86 -26.55 -7.43
CA GLN A 215 22.90 -25.08 -7.48
C GLN A 215 21.53 -24.44 -7.73
N MET A 216 20.69 -25.07 -8.55
CA MET A 216 19.34 -24.60 -8.88
C MET A 216 18.46 -24.49 -7.63
N VAL A 217 18.55 -25.49 -6.74
CA VAL A 217 17.81 -25.55 -5.47
C VAL A 217 18.30 -24.47 -4.50
N ARG A 218 19.61 -24.22 -4.45
CA ARG A 218 20.17 -23.14 -3.63
C ARG A 218 19.76 -21.77 -4.15
N GLY A 219 19.75 -21.57 -5.46
CA GLY A 219 19.29 -20.35 -6.12
C GLY A 219 17.82 -20.06 -5.83
N ALA A 220 16.94 -21.05 -6.01
CA ALA A 220 15.51 -20.93 -5.69
C ALA A 220 15.28 -20.60 -4.20
N ALA A 221 16.07 -21.17 -3.29
CA ALA A 221 16.00 -20.85 -1.87
C ALA A 221 16.40 -19.39 -1.56
N SER A 222 17.44 -18.88 -2.22
CA SER A 222 17.83 -17.47 -2.08
C SER A 222 16.74 -16.55 -2.62
N PHE A 223 16.19 -16.86 -3.81
CA PHE A 223 15.09 -16.08 -4.38
C PHE A 223 13.86 -16.07 -3.46
N ALA A 224 13.46 -17.23 -2.93
CA ALA A 224 12.35 -17.32 -1.97
C ALA A 224 12.58 -16.49 -0.70
N LEU A 225 13.82 -16.40 -0.20
CA LEU A 225 14.13 -15.50 0.92
C LEU A 225 13.98 -14.02 0.55
N GLY A 226 14.25 -13.63 -0.69
CA GLY A 226 13.95 -12.29 -1.20
C GLY A 226 12.45 -12.03 -1.24
N GLN A 227 11.65 -12.93 -1.82
CA GLN A 227 10.19 -12.80 -1.82
C GLN A 227 9.60 -12.76 -0.40
N PHE A 228 10.13 -13.57 0.53
CA PHE A 228 9.70 -13.50 1.93
C PHE A 228 10.06 -12.15 2.55
N ALA A 229 11.22 -11.59 2.22
CA ALA A 229 11.59 -10.25 2.65
C ALA A 229 10.64 -9.20 2.08
N GLU A 230 10.19 -9.30 0.84
CA GLU A 230 9.26 -8.32 0.26
C GLU A 230 7.83 -8.43 0.83
N HIS A 231 7.33 -9.65 1.05
CA HIS A 231 5.90 -9.87 1.30
C HIS A 231 5.53 -10.26 2.75
N LEU A 232 6.49 -10.50 3.65
CA LEU A 232 6.23 -10.79 5.06
C LEU A 232 6.64 -9.63 5.98
N GLN A 233 6.55 -8.40 5.46
CA GLN A 233 6.83 -7.18 6.20
C GLN A 233 5.65 -6.77 7.10
N PRO A 234 5.91 -6.20 8.29
CA PRO A 234 7.24 -5.97 8.90
C PRO A 234 7.77 -7.19 9.69
N GLU A 235 7.01 -8.27 9.85
CA GLU A 235 7.30 -9.34 10.80
C GLU A 235 8.62 -10.06 10.51
N ILE A 236 9.00 -10.20 9.24
CA ILE A 236 10.20 -10.94 8.83
C ILE A 236 11.49 -10.29 9.34
N VAL A 237 11.52 -8.95 9.44
CA VAL A 237 12.70 -8.22 9.93
C VAL A 237 13.06 -8.67 11.34
N SER A 238 12.09 -9.01 12.20
CA SER A 238 12.35 -9.56 13.55
C SER A 238 13.18 -10.85 13.57
N HIS A 239 13.27 -11.54 12.43
CA HIS A 239 14.05 -12.76 12.24
C HIS A 239 15.47 -12.52 11.66
N TYR A 240 15.92 -11.26 11.52
CA TYR A 240 17.21 -10.90 10.93
C TYR A 240 18.39 -11.68 11.52
N GLY A 241 18.37 -11.95 12.84
CA GLY A 241 19.45 -12.67 13.53
C GLY A 241 19.65 -14.12 13.03
N THR A 242 18.65 -14.71 12.38
CA THR A 242 18.74 -16.05 11.78
C THR A 242 18.87 -15.98 10.26
N VAL A 243 18.12 -15.07 9.60
CA VAL A 243 18.04 -15.01 8.14
C VAL A 243 19.29 -14.39 7.53
N LEU A 244 19.75 -13.24 8.04
CA LEU A 244 20.88 -12.50 7.45
C LEU A 244 22.18 -13.33 7.41
N PRO A 245 22.58 -14.08 8.46
CA PRO A 245 23.73 -14.97 8.38
C PRO A 245 23.60 -16.06 7.30
N CYS A 246 22.39 -16.50 6.96
CA CYS A 246 22.16 -17.49 5.92
C CYS A 246 22.40 -16.88 4.52
N ILE A 247 21.85 -15.69 4.28
CA ILE A 247 22.07 -14.93 3.04
C ILE A 247 23.56 -14.62 2.85
N LEU A 248 24.24 -14.15 3.91
CA LEU A 248 25.67 -13.82 3.84
C LEU A 248 26.58 -15.01 3.56
N ASN A 249 26.16 -16.22 3.90
CA ASN A 249 26.88 -17.44 3.51
C ASN A 249 26.61 -17.80 2.04
N ALA A 250 25.40 -17.56 1.54
CA ALA A 250 25.03 -17.83 0.15
C ALA A 250 25.73 -16.87 -0.85
N LEU A 251 26.11 -15.67 -0.41
CA LEU A 251 26.97 -14.76 -1.19
C LEU A 251 28.37 -15.32 -1.48
N GLU A 252 28.83 -16.31 -0.72
CA GLU A 252 30.13 -16.97 -0.92
C GLU A 252 29.99 -18.26 -1.75
N ASP A 253 28.84 -18.51 -2.39
CA ASP A 253 28.60 -19.72 -3.19
C ASP A 253 29.57 -19.81 -4.38
N ALA A 254 29.84 -21.04 -4.83
CA ALA A 254 30.69 -21.26 -6.00
C ALA A 254 30.02 -20.81 -7.31
N SER A 255 28.68 -20.85 -7.37
CA SER A 255 27.89 -20.46 -8.55
C SER A 255 27.53 -18.98 -8.51
N ASP A 256 27.82 -18.25 -9.59
CA ASP A 256 27.46 -16.84 -9.70
C ASP A 256 25.94 -16.64 -9.79
N GLU A 257 25.19 -17.59 -10.36
CA GLU A 257 23.72 -17.53 -10.39
C GLU A 257 23.11 -17.56 -8.97
N VAL A 258 23.69 -18.37 -8.08
CA VAL A 258 23.28 -18.42 -6.66
C VAL A 258 23.65 -17.11 -5.97
N LYS A 259 24.83 -16.55 -6.25
CA LYS A 259 25.23 -15.25 -5.69
C LYS A 259 24.29 -14.13 -6.12
N GLU A 260 23.90 -14.08 -7.40
CA GLU A 260 23.00 -13.08 -7.96
C GLU A 260 21.65 -13.08 -7.22
N LYS A 261 21.00 -14.25 -7.11
CA LYS A 261 19.75 -14.44 -6.35
C LYS A 261 19.92 -14.12 -4.85
N SER A 262 21.11 -14.36 -4.29
CA SER A 262 21.43 -14.04 -2.90
C SER A 262 21.67 -12.54 -2.65
N TYR A 263 22.19 -11.81 -3.63
CA TYR A 263 22.28 -10.34 -3.57
C TYR A 263 20.90 -9.69 -3.65
N TYR A 264 20.02 -10.20 -4.50
CA TYR A 264 18.61 -9.81 -4.51
C TYR A 264 17.97 -10.02 -3.14
N ALA A 265 18.10 -11.21 -2.55
CA ALA A 265 17.58 -11.49 -1.22
C ALA A 265 18.18 -10.58 -0.13
N LEU A 266 19.47 -10.23 -0.24
CA LEU A 266 20.10 -9.29 0.67
C LEU A 266 19.51 -7.87 0.51
N ALA A 267 19.30 -7.43 -0.73
CA ALA A 267 18.74 -6.11 -1.02
C ALA A 267 17.33 -5.98 -0.41
N ALA A 268 16.43 -6.89 -0.77
CA ALA A 268 15.06 -6.93 -0.25
C ALA A 268 15.03 -7.02 1.27
N PHE A 269 15.85 -7.87 1.88
CA PHE A 269 15.87 -7.99 3.35
C PHE A 269 16.41 -6.75 4.04
N CYS A 270 17.40 -6.05 3.45
CA CYS A 270 17.99 -4.87 4.06
C CYS A 270 17.13 -3.61 3.92
N GLU A 271 16.20 -3.56 2.97
CA GLU A 271 15.41 -2.36 2.64
C GLU A 271 14.59 -1.86 3.83
N ASP A 272 13.94 -2.77 4.57
CA ASP A 272 13.06 -2.43 5.69
C ASP A 272 13.71 -2.60 7.08
N MET A 273 15.03 -2.82 7.16
CA MET A 273 15.68 -3.10 8.44
C MET A 273 15.77 -1.89 9.38
N GLY A 274 15.66 -0.65 8.89
CA GLY A 274 15.83 0.54 9.73
C GLY A 274 17.11 0.51 10.60
N GLU A 275 16.98 0.82 11.90
CA GLU A 275 18.11 0.87 12.84
C GLU A 275 18.72 -0.51 13.14
N GLU A 276 18.00 -1.61 12.87
CA GLU A 276 18.45 -2.98 13.10
C GLU A 276 19.62 -3.37 12.19
N ILE A 277 19.87 -2.62 11.12
CA ILE A 277 21.02 -2.83 10.23
C ILE A 277 22.35 -2.38 10.85
N LEU A 278 22.32 -1.43 11.79
CA LEU A 278 23.50 -0.74 12.31
C LEU A 278 24.60 -1.69 12.86
N PRO A 279 24.28 -2.80 13.57
CA PRO A 279 25.29 -3.74 14.03
C PRO A 279 26.03 -4.49 12.90
N PHE A 280 25.45 -4.55 11.71
CA PHE A 280 25.97 -5.29 10.55
C PHE A 280 26.58 -4.39 9.48
N LEU A 281 26.33 -3.07 9.55
CA LEU A 281 26.68 -2.10 8.52
C LEU A 281 28.15 -2.20 8.06
N ASP A 282 29.10 -2.13 9.00
CA ASP A 282 30.53 -2.16 8.69
C ASP A 282 30.96 -3.48 7.98
N PRO A 283 30.66 -4.68 8.52
CA PRO A 283 30.92 -5.94 7.81
C PRO A 283 30.24 -6.05 6.45
N LEU A 284 28.98 -5.62 6.33
CA LEU A 284 28.20 -5.67 5.09
C LEU A 284 28.86 -4.80 4.02
N MET A 285 29.13 -3.54 4.34
CA MET A 285 29.74 -2.59 3.40
C MET A 285 31.14 -3.03 2.99
N GLY A 286 31.92 -3.63 3.90
CA GLY A 286 33.21 -4.22 3.55
C GLY A 286 33.10 -5.30 2.46
N LYS A 287 32.10 -6.19 2.56
CA LYS A 287 31.84 -7.24 1.56
C LYS A 287 31.28 -6.68 0.25
N LEU A 288 30.28 -5.80 0.32
CA LEU A 288 29.62 -5.23 -0.85
C LEU A 288 30.58 -4.38 -1.68
N LEU A 289 31.39 -3.53 -1.06
CA LEU A 289 32.41 -2.76 -1.78
C LEU A 289 33.45 -3.66 -2.45
N ALA A 290 33.85 -4.76 -1.81
CA ALA A 290 34.77 -5.72 -2.41
C ALA A 290 34.13 -6.45 -3.61
N ALA A 291 32.86 -6.85 -3.48
CA ALA A 291 32.13 -7.51 -4.56
C ALA A 291 31.93 -6.59 -5.75
N LEU A 292 31.52 -5.33 -5.52
CA LEU A 292 31.34 -4.33 -6.56
C LEU A 292 32.63 -4.08 -7.37
N GLN A 293 33.81 -4.23 -6.78
CA GLN A 293 35.08 -4.03 -7.48
C GLN A 293 35.61 -5.26 -8.21
N ASN A 294 35.32 -6.46 -7.71
CA ASN A 294 36.03 -7.68 -8.13
C ASN A 294 35.14 -8.71 -8.84
N SER A 295 33.82 -8.55 -8.81
CA SER A 295 32.88 -9.52 -9.37
C SER A 295 32.60 -9.26 -10.86
N PRO A 296 32.10 -10.28 -11.60
CA PRO A 296 31.53 -10.10 -12.93
C PRO A 296 30.39 -9.08 -12.96
N ARG A 297 30.08 -8.56 -14.16
CA ARG A 297 29.15 -7.44 -14.34
C ARG A 297 27.75 -7.70 -13.77
N ASN A 298 27.16 -8.88 -14.03
CA ASN A 298 25.85 -9.23 -13.51
C ASN A 298 25.78 -9.19 -11.98
N LEU A 299 26.83 -9.64 -11.29
CA LEU A 299 26.92 -9.56 -9.83
C LEU A 299 27.16 -8.13 -9.33
N GLN A 300 27.87 -7.29 -10.10
CA GLN A 300 28.02 -5.88 -9.77
C GLN A 300 26.65 -5.18 -9.79
N ASP A 301 25.77 -5.53 -10.73
CA ASP A 301 24.43 -4.95 -10.85
C ASP A 301 23.58 -5.22 -9.60
N THR A 302 23.44 -6.48 -9.21
CA THR A 302 22.68 -6.84 -7.99
C THR A 302 23.37 -6.35 -6.71
N CYS A 303 24.69 -6.25 -6.71
CA CYS A 303 25.43 -5.66 -5.60
C CYS A 303 25.15 -4.15 -5.45
N MET A 304 24.92 -3.42 -6.56
CA MET A 304 24.54 -2.01 -6.50
C MET A 304 23.18 -1.83 -5.82
N SER A 305 22.19 -2.66 -6.17
CA SER A 305 20.89 -2.69 -5.50
C SER A 305 21.01 -2.96 -4.00
N ALA A 306 21.79 -3.97 -3.61
CA ALA A 306 22.02 -4.27 -2.19
C ALA A 306 22.71 -3.12 -1.43
N ILE A 307 23.64 -2.39 -2.05
CA ILE A 307 24.23 -1.18 -1.45
C ILE A 307 23.17 -0.08 -1.30
N GLY A 308 22.27 0.05 -2.28
CA GLY A 308 21.13 0.97 -2.23
C GLY A 308 20.24 0.71 -1.03
N SER A 309 19.74 -0.52 -0.87
CA SER A 309 18.88 -0.89 0.27
C SER A 309 19.58 -0.70 1.62
N VAL A 310 20.88 -1.03 1.72
CA VAL A 310 21.68 -0.74 2.92
C VAL A 310 21.80 0.76 3.19
N ALA A 311 21.92 1.59 2.15
CA ALA A 311 21.99 3.05 2.27
C ALA A 311 20.66 3.67 2.70
N THR A 312 19.54 3.13 2.24
CA THR A 312 18.19 3.51 2.66
C THR A 312 18.00 3.20 4.15
N ALA A 313 18.20 1.95 4.57
CA ALA A 313 17.99 1.55 5.97
C ALA A 313 18.96 2.21 6.96
N ALA A 314 20.22 2.38 6.59
CA ALA A 314 21.23 2.97 7.48
C ALA A 314 21.15 4.50 7.57
N GLU A 315 20.42 5.15 6.66
CA GLU A 315 20.29 6.61 6.55
C GLU A 315 21.63 7.36 6.77
N GLN A 316 21.71 8.20 7.81
CA GLN A 316 22.88 9.01 8.15
C GLN A 316 24.11 8.16 8.53
N ALA A 317 23.93 6.92 9.01
CA ALA A 317 25.03 6.02 9.33
C ALA A 317 25.77 5.54 8.07
N PHE A 318 25.19 5.68 6.87
CA PHE A 318 25.82 5.32 5.60
C PHE A 318 26.90 6.33 5.14
N ILE A 319 26.90 7.56 5.67
CA ILE A 319 27.80 8.65 5.25
C ILE A 319 29.29 8.26 5.12
N PRO A 320 29.90 7.46 6.02
CA PRO A 320 31.30 7.05 5.91
C PRO A 320 31.64 6.28 4.62
N TYR A 321 30.64 5.70 3.96
CA TYR A 321 30.77 4.88 2.75
C TYR A 321 30.45 5.64 1.47
N ALA A 322 29.64 6.71 1.57
CA ALA A 322 29.07 7.43 0.44
C ALA A 322 30.13 7.89 -0.58
N GLU A 323 31.22 8.53 -0.13
CA GLU A 323 32.27 9.04 -1.03
C GLU A 323 32.90 7.92 -1.88
N ARG A 324 33.13 6.74 -1.25
CA ARG A 324 33.72 5.60 -1.95
C ARG A 324 32.76 5.02 -2.99
N VAL A 325 31.48 4.90 -2.65
CA VAL A 325 30.44 4.41 -3.56
C VAL A 325 30.30 5.35 -4.75
N LEU A 326 30.14 6.65 -4.50
CA LEU A 326 30.01 7.67 -5.55
C LEU A 326 31.20 7.68 -6.51
N GLU A 327 32.43 7.51 -6.00
CA GLU A 327 33.62 7.43 -6.85
C GLU A 327 33.60 6.20 -7.77
N LEU A 328 33.11 5.06 -7.29
CA LEU A 328 32.94 3.86 -8.12
C LEU A 328 31.84 4.05 -9.17
N MET A 329 30.71 4.70 -8.82
CA MET A 329 29.59 4.90 -9.74
C MET A 329 29.95 5.76 -10.96
N LYS A 330 30.90 6.69 -10.84
CA LYS A 330 31.37 7.51 -11.97
C LYS A 330 31.79 6.69 -13.18
N SER A 331 32.42 5.53 -12.99
CA SER A 331 32.85 4.70 -14.13
C SER A 331 31.71 3.95 -14.80
N PHE A 332 30.66 3.62 -14.05
CA PHE A 332 29.46 2.95 -14.59
C PHE A 332 28.52 3.94 -15.31
N MET A 333 28.36 5.15 -14.77
CA MET A 333 27.43 6.16 -15.32
C MET A 333 27.83 6.73 -16.69
N VAL A 334 29.00 6.38 -17.22
CA VAL A 334 29.50 6.81 -18.53
C VAL A 334 29.60 5.67 -19.55
N LEU A 335 29.14 4.46 -19.20
CA LEU A 335 29.12 3.32 -20.11
C LEU A 335 28.11 3.55 -21.25
N THR A 336 28.43 3.10 -22.46
CA THR A 336 27.63 3.36 -23.67
C THR A 336 27.40 2.11 -24.52
N ASN A 337 27.98 0.97 -24.16
CA ASN A 337 27.72 -0.29 -24.84
C ASN A 337 26.36 -0.83 -24.39
N ASP A 338 25.60 -1.42 -25.31
CA ASP A 338 24.27 -1.99 -25.04
C ASP A 338 24.30 -3.02 -23.88
N GLU A 339 25.34 -3.87 -23.82
CA GLU A 339 25.53 -4.87 -22.76
C GLU A 339 25.78 -4.29 -21.35
N ASP A 340 26.17 -3.01 -21.27
CA ASP A 340 26.51 -2.32 -20.03
C ASP A 340 25.39 -1.34 -19.58
N LEU A 341 24.31 -1.16 -20.36
CA LEU A 341 23.29 -0.14 -20.08
C LEU A 341 22.49 -0.43 -18.81
N ARG A 342 22.24 -1.71 -18.51
CA ARG A 342 21.62 -2.14 -17.24
C ARG A 342 22.46 -1.70 -16.04
N SER A 343 23.77 -1.94 -16.11
CA SER A 343 24.71 -1.51 -15.06
C SER A 343 24.78 0.01 -14.92
N ARG A 344 24.69 0.75 -16.04
CA ARG A 344 24.60 2.21 -16.01
C ARG A 344 23.30 2.70 -15.36
N ALA A 345 22.18 2.02 -15.63
CA ALA A 345 20.90 2.31 -15.01
C ALA A 345 20.99 2.14 -13.50
N ARG A 346 21.44 0.98 -13.02
CA ARG A 346 21.62 0.67 -11.59
C ARG A 346 22.59 1.62 -10.88
N ALA A 347 23.67 2.01 -11.57
CA ALA A 347 24.58 3.01 -11.03
C ALA A 347 23.92 4.39 -10.88
N THR A 348 23.05 4.77 -11.81
CA THR A 348 22.33 6.05 -11.78
C THR A 348 21.33 6.09 -10.62
N GLU A 349 20.57 5.02 -10.44
CA GLU A 349 19.68 4.79 -9.29
C GLU A 349 20.45 4.89 -7.96
N LEU A 350 21.54 4.13 -7.82
CA LEU A 350 22.34 4.11 -6.59
C LEU A 350 22.92 5.48 -6.25
N VAL A 351 23.35 6.28 -7.23
CA VAL A 351 23.80 7.66 -6.96
C VAL A 351 22.67 8.51 -6.39
N GLY A 352 21.44 8.33 -6.86
CA GLY A 352 20.25 9.00 -6.30
C GLY A 352 20.02 8.63 -4.84
N ILE A 353 20.01 7.33 -4.52
CA ILE A 353 19.83 6.83 -3.15
C ILE A 353 20.93 7.34 -2.22
N VAL A 354 22.20 7.23 -2.63
CA VAL A 354 23.34 7.72 -1.84
C VAL A 354 23.27 9.23 -1.65
N ALA A 355 22.72 9.97 -2.62
CA ALA A 355 22.54 11.41 -2.50
C ALA A 355 21.54 11.77 -1.39
N MET A 356 20.45 11.00 -1.25
CA MET A 356 19.48 11.14 -0.16
C MET A 356 20.14 10.93 1.21
N SER A 357 20.90 9.84 1.38
CA SER A 357 21.59 9.54 2.65
C SER A 357 22.70 10.56 2.98
N ALA A 358 23.47 11.00 1.98
CA ALA A 358 24.59 11.95 2.17
C ALA A 358 24.11 13.39 2.43
N GLY A 359 22.94 13.75 1.91
CA GLY A 359 22.31 15.05 2.04
C GLY A 359 22.97 16.17 1.22
N ARG A 360 22.24 17.28 1.11
CA ARG A 360 22.56 18.43 0.27
C ARG A 360 24.01 18.94 0.40
N VAL A 361 24.47 19.16 1.64
CA VAL A 361 25.74 19.84 1.93
C VAL A 361 26.94 19.10 1.31
N ARG A 362 26.90 17.77 1.26
CA ARG A 362 27.97 16.94 0.70
C ARG A 362 27.81 16.75 -0.80
N MET A 363 26.56 16.63 -1.27
CA MET A 363 26.26 16.34 -2.67
C MET A 363 26.39 17.54 -3.60
N GLU A 364 25.88 18.72 -3.20
CA GLU A 364 25.79 19.91 -4.08
C GLU A 364 27.13 20.27 -4.78
N PRO A 365 28.32 20.21 -4.13
CA PRO A 365 29.59 20.52 -4.79
C PRO A 365 30.06 19.50 -5.83
N ILE A 366 29.63 18.24 -5.72
CA ILE A 366 30.11 17.12 -6.56
C ILE A 366 29.05 16.61 -7.54
N LEU A 367 27.83 17.13 -7.47
CA LEU A 367 26.69 16.73 -8.28
C LEU A 367 26.79 17.04 -9.79
N PRO A 368 27.40 18.16 -10.26
CA PRO A 368 27.34 18.51 -11.69
C PRO A 368 27.79 17.42 -12.67
N PRO A 369 28.90 16.68 -12.45
CA PRO A 369 29.30 15.57 -13.32
C PRO A 369 28.27 14.43 -13.37
N PHE A 370 27.57 14.15 -12.26
CA PHE A 370 26.52 13.13 -12.22
C PHE A 370 25.28 13.59 -13.01
N MET A 371 24.89 14.86 -12.88
CA MET A 371 23.80 15.44 -13.69
C MET A 371 24.12 15.40 -15.18
N GLU A 372 25.34 15.75 -15.57
CA GLU A 372 25.79 15.67 -16.97
C GLU A 372 25.76 14.21 -17.49
N ALA A 373 26.25 13.26 -16.71
CA ALA A 373 26.23 11.84 -17.07
C ALA A 373 24.79 11.31 -17.20
N ALA A 374 23.91 11.61 -16.25
CA ALA A 374 22.50 11.26 -16.26
C ALA A 374 21.78 11.81 -17.52
N ILE A 375 21.91 13.11 -17.78
CA ILE A 375 21.29 13.75 -18.96
C ILE A 375 21.82 13.13 -20.26
N SER A 376 23.12 12.84 -20.34
CA SER A 376 23.69 12.18 -21.54
C SER A 376 23.14 10.78 -21.79
N GLY A 377 22.67 10.09 -20.74
CA GLY A 377 22.14 8.73 -20.81
C GLY A 377 20.84 8.63 -21.60
N PHE A 378 20.04 9.70 -21.64
CA PHE A 378 18.81 9.74 -22.44
C PHE A 378 19.03 9.50 -23.93
N GLY A 379 20.23 9.85 -24.44
CA GLY A 379 20.62 9.64 -25.83
C GLY A 379 20.91 8.18 -26.22
N LEU A 380 20.90 7.25 -25.26
CA LEU A 380 21.17 5.82 -25.48
C LEU A 380 19.90 4.99 -25.73
N GLU A 381 18.72 5.61 -25.71
CA GLU A 381 17.43 5.00 -26.08
C GLU A 381 17.10 3.68 -25.35
N PHE A 382 17.51 3.56 -24.08
CA PHE A 382 17.21 2.42 -23.22
C PHE A 382 16.25 2.82 -22.10
N SER A 383 15.05 2.23 -22.08
CA SER A 383 13.94 2.65 -21.20
C SER A 383 14.25 2.50 -19.70
N GLU A 384 14.80 1.36 -19.25
CA GLU A 384 15.17 1.15 -17.83
C GLU A 384 16.20 2.22 -17.36
N LEU A 385 17.13 2.63 -18.22
CA LEU A 385 18.05 3.72 -17.88
C LEU A 385 17.31 5.07 -17.74
N ARG A 386 16.37 5.37 -18.63
CA ARG A 386 15.62 6.63 -18.57
C ARG A 386 14.70 6.69 -17.35
N GLU A 387 14.05 5.58 -17.03
CA GLU A 387 13.26 5.38 -15.82
C GLU A 387 14.08 5.71 -14.57
N TYR A 388 15.19 4.99 -14.33
CA TYR A 388 16.04 5.26 -13.16
C TYR A 388 16.70 6.63 -13.20
N THR A 389 16.88 7.23 -14.37
CA THR A 389 17.35 8.61 -14.47
C THR A 389 16.30 9.62 -13.99
N HIS A 390 15.01 9.39 -14.24
CA HIS A 390 13.93 10.20 -13.65
C HIS A 390 13.87 10.03 -12.13
N GLY A 391 14.06 8.82 -11.62
CA GLY A 391 14.22 8.57 -10.17
C GLY A 391 15.41 9.33 -9.58
N PHE A 392 16.57 9.29 -10.24
CA PHE A 392 17.74 10.09 -9.85
C PHE A 392 17.44 11.59 -9.82
N PHE A 393 16.81 12.13 -10.87
CA PHE A 393 16.45 13.56 -10.90
C PHE A 393 15.49 13.93 -9.77
N SER A 394 14.57 13.04 -9.42
CA SER A 394 13.61 13.22 -8.33
C SER A 394 14.32 13.32 -6.97
N ASN A 395 15.20 12.37 -6.67
CA ASN A 395 16.04 12.39 -5.46
C ASN A 395 16.89 13.68 -5.38
N VAL A 396 17.46 14.09 -6.52
CA VAL A 396 18.24 15.33 -6.58
C VAL A 396 17.38 16.58 -6.37
N ALA A 397 16.15 16.61 -6.90
CA ALA A 397 15.21 17.70 -6.67
C ALA A 397 14.87 17.83 -5.19
N GLU A 398 14.62 16.71 -4.51
CA GLU A 398 14.34 16.67 -3.07
C GLU A 398 15.50 17.22 -2.23
N ILE A 399 16.72 16.72 -2.42
CA ILE A 399 17.86 17.19 -1.62
C ILE A 399 18.25 18.64 -1.91
N MET A 400 18.06 19.13 -3.14
CA MET A 400 18.48 20.48 -3.53
C MET A 400 17.43 21.55 -3.23
N ASP A 401 16.15 21.17 -3.12
CA ASP A 401 15.00 22.08 -2.98
C ASP A 401 15.11 23.21 -4.03
N ASP A 402 15.01 24.48 -3.63
CA ASP A 402 15.10 25.63 -4.54
C ASP A 402 16.37 25.66 -5.43
N SER A 403 17.51 25.09 -5.00
CA SER A 403 18.74 25.07 -5.81
C SER A 403 18.62 24.18 -7.06
N PHE A 404 17.65 23.28 -7.13
CA PHE A 404 17.39 22.45 -8.31
C PHE A 404 16.87 23.27 -9.50
N THR A 405 16.42 24.51 -9.27
CA THR A 405 15.93 25.44 -10.31
C THR A 405 16.87 25.54 -11.52
N GLN A 406 18.19 25.47 -11.30
CA GLN A 406 19.18 25.55 -12.37
C GLN A 406 19.11 24.39 -13.38
N TYR A 407 18.58 23.23 -12.97
CA TYR A 407 18.48 22.04 -13.80
C TYR A 407 17.12 21.89 -14.50
N LEU A 408 16.07 22.56 -14.03
CA LEU A 408 14.72 22.50 -14.60
C LEU A 408 14.68 22.68 -16.14
N PRO A 409 15.41 23.65 -16.75
CA PRO A 409 15.39 23.83 -18.21
C PRO A 409 15.92 22.63 -19.00
N HIS A 410 16.66 21.73 -18.35
CA HIS A 410 17.26 20.55 -18.96
C HIS A 410 16.46 19.27 -18.67
N VAL A 411 15.97 19.10 -17.43
CA VAL A 411 15.31 17.85 -17.01
C VAL A 411 13.81 17.84 -17.31
N VAL A 412 13.11 18.97 -17.21
CA VAL A 412 11.66 19.03 -17.46
C VAL A 412 11.30 18.65 -18.92
N PRO A 413 12.03 19.11 -19.95
CA PRO A 413 11.78 18.66 -21.32
C PRO A 413 11.92 17.15 -21.51
N LEU A 414 12.86 16.51 -20.78
CA LEU A 414 13.04 15.05 -20.83
C LEU A 414 11.85 14.33 -20.19
N ALA A 415 11.40 14.80 -19.02
CA ALA A 415 10.20 14.26 -18.36
C ALA A 415 8.95 14.43 -19.25
N PHE A 416 8.77 15.59 -19.87
CA PHE A 416 7.69 15.80 -20.85
C PHE A 416 7.79 14.85 -22.04
N ALA A 417 9.00 14.57 -22.56
CA ALA A 417 9.16 13.64 -23.66
C ALA A 417 8.75 12.22 -23.24
N SER A 418 9.25 11.71 -22.11
CA SER A 418 8.91 10.40 -21.57
C SER A 418 7.40 10.25 -21.27
N CYS A 419 6.78 11.25 -20.65
CA CYS A 419 5.33 11.27 -20.41
C CYS A 419 4.50 11.19 -21.70
N ASN A 420 5.03 11.70 -22.81
CA ASN A 420 4.37 11.74 -24.12
C ASN A 420 4.85 10.66 -25.09
N LEU A 421 5.61 9.67 -24.62
CA LEU A 421 5.98 8.51 -25.44
C LEU A 421 4.73 7.83 -25.98
N ASP A 422 4.83 7.37 -27.22
CA ASP A 422 3.89 6.45 -27.80
C ASP A 422 4.07 5.09 -27.14
N ASP A 423 2.97 4.50 -26.71
CA ASP A 423 2.96 3.27 -25.90
C ASP A 423 3.28 2.04 -26.76
N GLY A 424 3.44 2.27 -28.07
CA GLY A 424 3.78 1.27 -29.05
C GLY A 424 2.61 0.34 -29.36
N SER A 425 1.36 0.82 -29.15
CA SER A 425 0.16 0.04 -29.46
C SER A 425 0.11 -0.25 -30.96
N SER A 426 0.73 -1.34 -31.40
CA SER A 426 0.32 -2.01 -32.61
C SER A 426 -1.01 -2.65 -32.28
N VAL A 427 -2.10 -2.00 -32.69
CA VAL A 427 -3.34 -2.74 -32.92
C VAL A 427 -2.97 -3.76 -33.97
N ASP A 428 -2.94 -5.04 -33.63
CA ASP A 428 -2.99 -6.11 -34.63
C ASP A 428 -4.35 -6.00 -35.31
N ILE A 429 -4.44 -5.06 -36.25
CA ILE A 429 -5.49 -5.06 -37.25
C ILE A 429 -5.17 -6.29 -38.06
N ILE A 430 -5.90 -7.38 -37.83
CA ILE A 430 -5.98 -8.45 -38.81
C ILE A 430 -6.64 -7.80 -40.02
N GLU A 431 -5.84 -7.17 -40.88
CA GLU A 431 -6.23 -6.99 -42.27
C GLU A 431 -6.51 -8.40 -42.75
N SER A 432 -7.77 -8.67 -43.08
CA SER A 432 -8.19 -9.91 -43.69
C SER A 432 -7.60 -10.02 -45.08
N ASP A 433 -6.28 -10.15 -45.19
CA ASP A 433 -5.57 -10.50 -46.41
C ASP A 433 -5.68 -12.02 -46.56
N ASP A 434 -6.90 -12.41 -46.94
CA ASP A 434 -7.23 -13.75 -47.39
C ASP A 434 -6.71 -13.92 -48.84
N GLU A 435 -5.39 -13.90 -49.04
CA GLU A 435 -4.76 -14.50 -50.23
C GLU A 435 -4.49 -16.00 -49.98
N ASN A 436 -5.57 -16.76 -49.74
CA ASN A 436 -5.60 -18.17 -50.08
C ASN A 436 -6.87 -18.50 -50.88
N VAL A 437 -6.86 -18.00 -52.11
CA VAL A 437 -7.72 -18.48 -53.20
C VAL A 437 -7.51 -19.98 -53.38
N ASN A 438 -8.45 -20.79 -52.88
CA ASN A 438 -8.97 -21.97 -53.58
C ASN A 438 -10.20 -22.56 -52.86
N GLY A 439 -11.41 -22.22 -53.34
CA GLY A 439 -12.55 -23.15 -53.24
C GLY A 439 -13.95 -22.61 -52.93
N PHE A 440 -14.50 -21.78 -53.83
CA PHE A 440 -15.93 -21.73 -54.20
C PHE A 440 -17.01 -21.36 -53.15
N GLY A 441 -17.67 -20.21 -53.41
CA GLY A 441 -19.13 -20.07 -53.21
C GLY A 441 -19.64 -18.76 -52.63
N GLY A 442 -19.47 -17.64 -53.34
CA GLY A 442 -19.98 -16.34 -52.92
C GLY A 442 -21.52 -16.23 -52.90
N VAL A 443 -22.01 -15.36 -52.02
CA VAL A 443 -23.21 -14.55 -52.24
C VAL A 443 -22.95 -13.16 -51.70
N SER A 444 -22.83 -12.21 -52.62
CA SER A 444 -22.66 -10.78 -52.38
C SER A 444 -23.99 -10.18 -51.90
N SER A 445 -23.88 -9.32 -50.90
CA SER A 445 -24.85 -8.28 -50.56
C SER A 445 -24.04 -7.08 -50.08
N ASP A 446 -23.93 -6.07 -50.94
CA ASP A 446 -23.49 -4.72 -50.60
C ASP A 446 -24.23 -4.23 -49.35
N ASP A 447 -23.47 -3.89 -48.31
CA ASP A 447 -23.81 -2.79 -47.40
C ASP A 447 -22.49 -2.21 -46.92
N GLU A 448 -22.19 -0.98 -47.35
CA GLU A 448 -21.13 -0.14 -46.78
C GLU A 448 -21.52 0.23 -45.35
N ALA A 449 -21.18 -0.63 -44.39
CA ALA A 449 -21.02 -0.25 -43.01
C ALA A 449 -19.55 0.07 -42.78
N HIS A 450 -19.30 1.23 -42.18
CA HIS A 450 -18.00 1.56 -41.61
C HIS A 450 -17.66 0.50 -40.55
N ASP A 451 -16.92 -0.54 -40.93
CA ASP A 451 -16.27 -1.41 -39.97
C ASP A 451 -15.19 -0.57 -39.27
N GLU A 452 -15.49 -0.14 -38.04
CA GLU A 452 -14.46 0.30 -37.12
C GLU A 452 -13.46 -0.87 -36.96
N PRO A 453 -12.15 -0.63 -37.12
CA PRO A 453 -11.16 -1.68 -36.99
C PRO A 453 -11.21 -2.26 -35.57
N ARG A 454 -11.58 -3.54 -35.48
CA ARG A 454 -11.70 -4.32 -34.25
C ARG A 454 -10.31 -4.50 -33.63
N VAL A 455 -10.09 -3.88 -32.47
CA VAL A 455 -8.89 -4.04 -31.65
C VAL A 455 -9.05 -5.33 -30.87
N ARG A 456 -8.25 -6.36 -31.18
CA ARG A 456 -8.31 -7.66 -30.47
C ARG A 456 -7.11 -7.93 -29.56
N ASN A 457 -5.96 -7.29 -29.76
CA ASN A 457 -4.80 -7.40 -28.87
C ASN A 457 -4.04 -6.06 -28.86
N ILE A 458 -3.86 -5.46 -27.68
CA ILE A 458 -2.96 -4.32 -27.49
C ILE A 458 -1.66 -4.91 -26.93
N SER A 459 -0.64 -5.04 -27.78
CA SER A 459 0.72 -5.32 -27.30
C SER A 459 1.30 -4.01 -26.74
N VAL A 460 1.42 -3.91 -25.41
CA VAL A 460 2.05 -2.76 -24.74
C VAL A 460 3.50 -3.08 -24.40
N ARG A 461 4.40 -2.12 -24.58
CA ARG A 461 5.80 -2.25 -24.15
C ARG A 461 5.93 -1.86 -22.68
N THR A 462 6.04 -2.83 -21.78
CA THR A 462 6.13 -2.64 -20.31
C THR A 462 7.17 -1.59 -19.92
N GLY A 463 8.41 -1.68 -20.43
CA GLY A 463 9.46 -0.69 -20.10
C GLY A 463 9.13 0.76 -20.52
N VAL A 464 8.23 0.98 -21.49
CA VAL A 464 7.76 2.35 -21.83
C VAL A 464 6.79 2.88 -20.77
N LEU A 465 6.00 1.99 -20.17
CA LEU A 465 5.08 2.34 -19.08
C LEU A 465 5.85 2.69 -17.82
N ASP A 466 6.87 1.91 -17.46
CA ASP A 466 7.74 2.19 -16.31
C ASP A 466 8.43 3.55 -16.46
N GLU A 467 9.03 3.81 -17.63
CA GLU A 467 9.62 5.11 -17.95
C GLU A 467 8.60 6.26 -17.83
N LYS A 468 7.37 6.04 -18.29
CA LYS A 468 6.28 7.03 -18.25
C LYS A 468 5.79 7.29 -16.83
N ALA A 469 5.66 6.24 -16.00
CA ALA A 469 5.29 6.35 -14.60
C ALA A 469 6.36 7.14 -13.82
N ALA A 470 7.64 6.76 -13.97
CA ALA A 470 8.76 7.47 -13.36
C ALA A 470 8.85 8.94 -13.80
N ALA A 471 8.62 9.23 -15.08
CA ALA A 471 8.58 10.61 -15.59
C ALA A 471 7.41 11.41 -15.01
N THR A 472 6.24 10.78 -14.86
CA THR A 472 5.03 11.38 -14.28
C THR A 472 5.28 11.76 -12.82
N GLN A 473 5.88 10.86 -12.05
CA GLN A 473 6.31 11.10 -10.68
C GLN A 473 7.31 12.27 -10.59
N ALA A 474 8.32 12.27 -11.46
CA ALA A 474 9.36 13.29 -11.50
C ALA A 474 8.78 14.70 -11.73
N LEU A 475 7.76 14.86 -12.59
CA LEU A 475 7.08 16.15 -12.76
C LEU A 475 6.45 16.67 -11.46
N GLY A 476 5.83 15.77 -10.68
CA GLY A 476 5.29 16.09 -9.37
C GLY A 476 6.38 16.54 -8.39
N LEU A 477 7.47 15.79 -8.28
CA LEU A 477 8.56 16.09 -7.34
C LEU A 477 9.33 17.36 -7.73
N PHE A 478 9.54 17.61 -9.03
CA PHE A 478 10.11 18.88 -9.49
C PHE A 478 9.24 20.07 -9.06
N ALA A 479 7.91 19.95 -9.17
CA ALA A 479 6.98 20.97 -8.73
C ALA A 479 7.03 21.16 -7.21
N LEU A 480 6.98 20.06 -6.44
CA LEU A 480 6.99 20.06 -4.97
C LEU A 480 8.22 20.79 -4.40
N HIS A 481 9.40 20.44 -4.91
CA HIS A 481 10.67 20.90 -4.34
C HIS A 481 11.17 22.22 -4.92
N THR A 482 10.73 22.63 -6.12
CA THR A 482 11.12 23.93 -6.68
C THR A 482 10.04 25.01 -6.56
N LYS A 483 8.82 24.61 -6.18
CA LYS A 483 7.70 25.49 -5.83
C LYS A 483 7.51 26.58 -6.90
N SER A 484 7.77 27.84 -6.53
CA SER A 484 7.59 28.99 -7.43
C SER A 484 8.48 28.97 -8.67
N SER A 485 9.64 28.32 -8.62
CA SER A 485 10.51 28.19 -9.79
C SER A 485 9.91 27.28 -10.88
N PHE A 486 8.93 26.44 -10.54
CA PHE A 486 8.26 25.55 -11.49
C PHE A 486 7.19 26.24 -12.36
N ALA A 487 6.89 27.52 -12.11
CA ALA A 487 5.86 28.28 -12.81
C ALA A 487 5.87 28.17 -14.35
N PRO A 488 7.03 28.17 -15.05
CA PRO A 488 7.06 28.06 -16.51
C PRO A 488 6.51 26.74 -17.05
N TYR A 489 6.49 25.70 -16.23
CA TYR A 489 6.16 24.33 -16.62
C TYR A 489 4.78 23.89 -16.10
N LEU A 490 4.24 24.62 -15.12
CA LEU A 490 3.05 24.25 -14.36
C LEU A 490 1.83 23.90 -15.23
N GLU A 491 1.51 24.73 -16.23
CA GLU A 491 0.33 24.51 -17.10
C GLU A 491 0.48 23.25 -17.96
N GLN A 492 1.68 23.03 -18.51
CA GLN A 492 1.95 21.86 -19.35
C GLN A 492 2.00 20.58 -18.52
N ALA A 493 2.62 20.63 -17.34
CA ALA A 493 2.64 19.53 -16.39
C ALA A 493 1.21 19.14 -15.98
N LEU A 494 0.37 20.11 -15.58
CA LEU A 494 -1.03 19.83 -15.23
C LEU A 494 -1.78 19.14 -16.38
N LYS A 495 -1.63 19.59 -17.63
CA LYS A 495 -2.28 18.93 -18.79
C LYS A 495 -1.85 17.47 -18.95
N ILE A 496 -0.57 17.17 -18.74
CA ILE A 496 -0.03 15.81 -18.80
C ILE A 496 -0.63 14.96 -17.67
N LEU A 497 -0.63 15.47 -16.44
CA LEU A 497 -1.16 14.74 -15.28
C LEU A 497 -2.67 14.51 -15.38
N VAL A 498 -3.45 15.47 -15.88
CA VAL A 498 -4.88 15.28 -16.15
C VAL A 498 -5.09 14.13 -17.13
N ARG A 499 -4.31 14.05 -18.20
CA ARG A 499 -4.38 12.91 -19.13
C ARG A 499 -3.96 11.59 -18.45
N HIS A 500 -2.89 11.61 -17.66
CA HIS A 500 -2.38 10.42 -17.00
C HIS A 500 -3.29 9.90 -15.88
N SER A 501 -4.10 10.77 -15.25
CA SER A 501 -5.07 10.36 -14.22
C SER A 501 -6.20 9.45 -14.72
N GLY A 502 -6.45 9.41 -16.03
CA GLY A 502 -7.42 8.51 -16.67
C GLY A 502 -6.78 7.55 -17.67
N TYR A 503 -5.50 7.24 -17.46
CA TYR A 503 -4.73 6.38 -18.35
C TYR A 503 -5.02 4.90 -18.09
N PHE A 504 -4.82 4.01 -19.08
CA PHE A 504 -5.22 2.61 -18.93
C PHE A 504 -4.38 1.83 -17.91
N HIS A 505 -3.10 2.19 -17.75
CA HIS A 505 -2.19 1.55 -16.79
C HIS A 505 -2.28 2.22 -15.41
N GLU A 506 -2.49 1.40 -14.39
CA GLU A 506 -2.66 1.74 -12.97
C GLU A 506 -1.48 2.53 -12.41
N ASP A 507 -0.23 2.10 -12.63
CA ASP A 507 0.95 2.82 -12.11
C ASP A 507 1.05 4.26 -12.63
N VAL A 508 0.71 4.48 -13.90
CA VAL A 508 0.71 5.82 -14.49
C VAL A 508 -0.40 6.67 -13.89
N ARG A 509 -1.57 6.09 -13.61
CA ARG A 509 -2.66 6.77 -12.88
C ARG A 509 -2.21 7.10 -11.46
N LEU A 510 -1.64 6.15 -10.72
CA LEU A 510 -1.15 6.31 -9.35
C LEU A 510 -0.16 7.47 -9.27
N GLN A 511 0.88 7.47 -10.10
CA GLN A 511 1.87 8.56 -10.13
C GLN A 511 1.25 9.91 -10.52
N ALA A 512 0.23 9.91 -11.39
CA ALA A 512 -0.49 11.13 -11.73
C ALA A 512 -1.29 11.69 -10.54
N ILE A 513 -2.01 10.83 -9.81
CA ILE A 513 -2.76 11.23 -8.61
C ILE A 513 -1.81 11.80 -7.55
N ILE A 514 -0.65 11.17 -7.31
CA ILE A 514 0.38 11.70 -6.39
C ILE A 514 0.88 13.07 -6.87
N ALA A 515 1.24 13.18 -8.16
CA ALA A 515 1.82 14.39 -8.72
C ALA A 515 0.84 15.58 -8.76
N LEU A 516 -0.46 15.36 -8.91
CA LEU A 516 -1.48 16.43 -8.91
C LEU A 516 -1.49 17.20 -7.59
N LYS A 517 -1.32 16.51 -6.44
CA LYS A 517 -1.16 17.17 -5.13
C LYS A 517 0.08 18.06 -5.12
N SER A 518 1.21 17.57 -5.61
CA SER A 518 2.46 18.34 -5.69
C SER A 518 2.34 19.59 -6.58
N ILE A 519 1.60 19.48 -7.69
CA ILE A 519 1.27 20.62 -8.55
C ILE A 519 0.43 21.66 -7.80
N LEU A 520 -0.55 21.23 -7.01
CA LEU A 520 -1.32 22.14 -6.15
C LEU A 520 -0.44 22.86 -5.14
N THR A 521 0.51 22.17 -4.50
CA THR A 521 1.48 22.79 -3.57
C THR A 521 2.32 23.86 -4.27
N ALA A 522 2.85 23.57 -5.46
CA ALA A 522 3.61 24.54 -6.25
C ALA A 522 2.75 25.74 -6.69
N ALA A 523 1.52 25.48 -7.15
CA ALA A 523 0.53 26.49 -7.52
C ALA A 523 0.19 27.40 -6.32
N HIS A 524 0.00 26.82 -5.14
CA HIS A 524 -0.30 27.57 -3.92
C HIS A 524 0.84 28.54 -3.56
N ALA A 525 2.09 28.05 -3.59
CA ALA A 525 3.28 28.87 -3.35
C ALA A 525 3.39 30.04 -4.34
N LEU A 526 2.99 29.82 -5.60
CA LEU A 526 2.97 30.85 -6.63
C LEU A 526 1.88 31.90 -6.41
N PHE A 527 0.65 31.46 -6.23
CA PHE A 527 -0.51 32.33 -6.28
C PHE A 527 -0.80 33.05 -4.96
N GLN A 528 -0.22 32.63 -3.83
CA GLN A 528 -0.20 33.43 -2.59
C GLN A 528 0.48 34.80 -2.78
N SER A 529 1.42 34.91 -3.73
CA SER A 529 2.22 36.12 -3.95
C SER A 529 1.54 37.18 -4.84
N GLN A 530 0.46 36.83 -5.55
CA GLN A 530 -0.19 37.71 -6.55
C GLN A 530 -1.72 37.65 -6.45
N ASN A 531 -2.34 38.74 -5.96
CA ASN A 531 -3.81 38.87 -5.83
C ASN A 531 -4.58 38.61 -7.14
N ASP A 532 -3.98 38.88 -8.31
CA ASP A 532 -4.63 38.73 -9.62
C ASP A 532 -4.68 37.28 -10.13
N GLN A 533 -4.07 36.31 -9.42
CA GLN A 533 -3.98 34.91 -9.88
C GLN A 533 -4.75 33.91 -9.03
N GLN A 534 -5.54 34.36 -8.05
CA GLN A 534 -6.38 33.47 -7.22
C GLN A 534 -7.43 32.69 -8.03
N ALA A 535 -7.93 33.25 -9.14
CA ALA A 535 -8.86 32.55 -10.01
C ALA A 535 -8.23 31.31 -10.67
N LYS A 536 -6.95 31.41 -11.07
CA LYS A 536 -6.20 30.28 -11.66
C LYS A 536 -5.90 29.21 -10.62
N ALA A 537 -5.52 29.62 -9.41
CA ALA A 537 -5.34 28.70 -8.29
C ALA A 537 -6.62 27.89 -8.02
N ARG A 538 -7.77 28.57 -8.08
CA ARG A 538 -9.07 27.94 -7.89
C ARG A 538 -9.42 26.98 -9.02
N GLU A 539 -9.22 27.36 -10.28
CA GLU A 539 -9.44 26.49 -11.44
C GLU A 539 -8.59 25.21 -11.39
N MET A 540 -7.34 25.32 -10.93
CA MET A 540 -6.47 24.16 -10.71
C MET A 540 -7.00 23.26 -9.59
N LEU A 541 -7.43 23.86 -8.47
CA LEU A 541 -8.06 23.11 -7.38
C LEU A 541 -9.34 22.42 -7.84
N ASP A 542 -10.22 23.12 -8.59
CA ASP A 542 -11.46 22.55 -9.15
C ASP A 542 -11.12 21.32 -10.01
N THR A 543 -10.12 21.44 -10.89
CA THR A 543 -9.68 20.34 -11.77
C THR A 543 -9.18 19.13 -10.98
N VAL A 544 -8.35 19.34 -9.97
CA VAL A 544 -7.77 18.25 -9.17
C VAL A 544 -8.82 17.58 -8.31
N MET A 545 -9.70 18.35 -7.67
CA MET A 545 -10.79 17.79 -6.86
C MET A 545 -11.77 16.97 -7.71
N ASP A 546 -12.11 17.44 -8.91
CA ASP A 546 -12.95 16.69 -9.85
C ASP A 546 -12.32 15.36 -10.27
N ILE A 547 -11.00 15.31 -10.44
CA ILE A 547 -10.26 14.07 -10.74
C ILE A 547 -10.36 13.13 -9.54
N TYR A 548 -9.97 13.59 -8.34
CA TYR A 548 -9.94 12.74 -7.15
C TYR A 548 -11.32 12.17 -6.81
N ILE A 549 -12.40 12.96 -6.91
CA ILE A 549 -13.77 12.47 -6.66
C ILE A 549 -14.17 11.38 -7.67
N LYS A 550 -13.81 11.54 -8.95
CA LYS A 550 -14.06 10.51 -9.97
C LYS A 550 -13.25 9.25 -9.71
N THR A 551 -11.96 9.40 -9.43
CA THR A 551 -11.07 8.29 -9.09
C THR A 551 -11.63 7.50 -7.90
N MET A 552 -12.02 8.20 -6.82
CA MET A 552 -12.59 7.58 -5.61
C MET A 552 -13.79 6.66 -5.87
N THR A 553 -14.56 6.88 -6.94
CA THR A 553 -15.81 6.15 -7.21
C THR A 553 -15.75 5.25 -8.44
N GLY A 554 -14.84 5.50 -9.37
CA GLY A 554 -14.85 4.90 -10.70
C GLY A 554 -13.54 4.28 -11.16
N ASP A 555 -12.44 4.40 -10.40
CA ASP A 555 -11.21 3.65 -10.68
C ASP A 555 -11.36 2.21 -10.17
N ASP A 556 -10.81 1.27 -10.94
CA ASP A 556 -10.85 -0.16 -10.66
C ASP A 556 -9.66 -0.62 -9.81
N ASP A 557 -8.61 0.19 -9.71
CA ASP A 557 -7.45 -0.10 -8.88
C ASP A 557 -7.58 0.48 -7.46
N LYS A 558 -7.32 -0.35 -6.45
CA LYS A 558 -7.51 0.01 -5.04
C LYS A 558 -6.45 0.99 -4.54
N GLU A 559 -5.20 0.88 -5.01
CA GLU A 559 -4.11 1.76 -4.59
C GLU A 559 -4.30 3.17 -5.16
N VAL A 560 -4.74 3.28 -6.41
CA VAL A 560 -5.08 4.57 -7.04
C VAL A 560 -6.22 5.26 -6.28
N VAL A 561 -7.25 4.52 -5.88
CA VAL A 561 -8.37 5.04 -5.06
C VAL A 561 -7.91 5.45 -3.67
N ALA A 562 -7.11 4.62 -2.99
CA ALA A 562 -6.56 4.91 -1.67
C ALA A 562 -5.72 6.21 -1.71
N GLN A 563 -4.85 6.34 -2.70
CA GLN A 563 -4.01 7.51 -2.88
C GLN A 563 -4.82 8.79 -3.16
N ALA A 564 -5.96 8.70 -3.86
CA ALA A 564 -6.88 9.81 -4.01
C ALA A 564 -7.51 10.21 -2.67
N CYS A 565 -7.93 9.24 -1.85
CA CYS A 565 -8.48 9.48 -0.50
C CYS A 565 -7.45 10.18 0.41
N THR A 566 -6.22 9.66 0.48
CA THR A 566 -5.13 10.25 1.25
C THR A 566 -4.82 11.68 0.78
N SER A 567 -4.77 11.88 -0.54
CA SER A 567 -4.53 13.22 -1.12
C SER A 567 -5.64 14.21 -0.78
N VAL A 568 -6.90 13.77 -0.75
CA VAL A 568 -8.03 14.60 -0.31
C VAL A 568 -7.90 14.97 1.17
N ALA A 569 -7.59 14.00 2.04
CA ALA A 569 -7.40 14.25 3.48
C ALA A 569 -6.32 15.32 3.73
N ASP A 570 -5.20 15.21 3.02
CA ASP A 570 -4.12 16.18 3.08
C ASP A 570 -4.53 17.56 2.54
N ILE A 571 -5.24 17.61 1.41
CA ILE A 571 -5.73 18.88 0.85
C ILE A 571 -6.69 19.58 1.82
N ILE A 572 -7.57 18.83 2.50
CA ILE A 572 -8.48 19.39 3.53
C ILE A 572 -7.68 20.05 4.66
N LYS A 573 -6.61 19.39 5.10
CA LYS A 573 -5.72 19.87 6.15
C LYS A 573 -4.94 21.12 5.71
N ASP A 574 -4.40 21.12 4.49
CA ASP A 574 -3.51 22.17 4.00
C ASP A 574 -4.26 23.44 3.55
N TYR A 575 -5.42 23.28 2.91
CA TYR A 575 -6.20 24.40 2.34
C TYR A 575 -7.27 24.93 3.30
N GLY A 576 -7.70 24.11 4.26
CA GLY A 576 -8.74 24.43 5.22
C GLY A 576 -10.16 24.43 4.64
N TYR A 577 -11.15 24.44 5.53
CA TYR A 577 -12.56 24.22 5.18
C TYR A 577 -13.11 25.19 4.13
N THR A 578 -12.80 26.49 4.20
CA THR A 578 -13.37 27.49 3.28
C THR A 578 -13.04 27.22 1.81
N ALA A 579 -11.85 26.68 1.53
CA ALA A 579 -11.45 26.34 0.17
C ALA A 579 -12.14 25.05 -0.33
N ILE A 580 -12.42 24.11 0.59
CA ILE A 580 -12.93 22.77 0.27
C ILE A 580 -14.45 22.66 0.37
N GLU A 581 -15.12 23.60 1.05
CA GLU A 581 -16.57 23.68 1.18
C GLU A 581 -17.34 23.41 -0.14
N PRO A 582 -16.93 23.93 -1.33
CA PRO A 582 -17.62 23.66 -2.59
C PRO A 582 -17.70 22.18 -3.00
N TYR A 583 -16.71 21.37 -2.59
CA TYR A 583 -16.61 19.95 -2.97
C TYR A 583 -17.12 19.00 -1.90
N MET A 584 -17.35 19.50 -0.68
CA MET A 584 -17.63 18.68 0.50
C MET A 584 -18.81 17.71 0.31
N SER A 585 -19.88 18.14 -0.39
CA SER A 585 -21.01 17.24 -0.67
C SER A 585 -20.60 16.04 -1.53
N GLN A 586 -19.84 16.28 -2.59
CA GLN A 586 -19.41 15.23 -3.52
C GLN A 586 -18.37 14.31 -2.88
N LEU A 587 -17.48 14.87 -2.05
CA LEU A 587 -16.53 14.09 -1.26
C LEU A 587 -17.24 13.15 -0.29
N VAL A 588 -18.24 13.64 0.44
CA VAL A 588 -19.04 12.82 1.35
C VAL A 588 -19.79 11.73 0.60
N ASP A 589 -20.37 12.03 -0.56
CA ASP A 589 -21.04 11.04 -1.39
C ASP A 589 -20.06 9.96 -1.89
N ALA A 590 -18.85 10.34 -2.32
CA ALA A 590 -17.79 9.42 -2.72
C ALA A 590 -17.30 8.54 -1.55
N THR A 591 -17.05 9.14 -0.38
CA THR A 591 -16.72 8.40 0.85
C THR A 591 -17.84 7.43 1.23
N LEU A 592 -19.11 7.81 1.03
CA LEU A 592 -20.24 6.95 1.31
C LEU A 592 -20.32 5.74 0.37
N VAL A 593 -19.97 5.91 -0.92
CA VAL A 593 -19.85 4.81 -1.88
C VAL A 593 -18.78 3.82 -1.41
N LEU A 594 -17.61 4.32 -1.03
CA LEU A 594 -16.49 3.50 -0.54
C LEU A 594 -16.81 2.75 0.77
N LEU A 595 -17.42 3.43 1.75
CA LEU A 595 -17.86 2.78 3.01
C LEU A 595 -19.00 1.78 2.83
N LYS A 596 -19.71 1.83 1.70
CA LYS A 596 -20.72 0.83 1.36
C LYS A 596 -20.15 -0.32 0.52
N GLU A 597 -18.85 -0.29 0.24
CA GLU A 597 -18.17 -1.24 -0.63
C GLU A 597 -18.75 -1.20 -2.08
N GLU A 598 -19.27 -0.04 -2.52
CA GLU A 598 -19.98 0.16 -3.81
C GLU A 598 -19.09 0.78 -4.92
N SER A 599 -17.80 1.04 -4.67
CA SER A 599 -16.87 1.59 -5.67
C SER A 599 -16.44 0.55 -6.70
N ALA A 600 -16.04 0.97 -7.90
CA ALA A 600 -15.60 0.07 -8.97
C ALA A 600 -14.50 -0.91 -8.52
N CYS A 601 -13.48 -0.45 -7.78
CA CYS A 601 -12.41 -1.27 -7.21
C CYS A 601 -12.85 -2.29 -6.13
N GLN A 602 -14.08 -2.19 -5.64
CA GLN A 602 -14.67 -3.06 -4.62
C GLN A 602 -15.74 -4.01 -5.19
N GLN A 603 -16.13 -3.84 -6.45
CA GLN A 603 -17.30 -4.51 -7.07
C GLN A 603 -16.94 -5.70 -7.97
N LEU A 604 -15.75 -6.30 -7.82
CA LEU A 604 -15.41 -7.58 -8.46
C LEU A 604 -16.39 -8.66 -7.96
N GLU A 605 -17.11 -9.32 -8.88
CA GLU A 605 -18.31 -10.15 -8.62
C GLU A 605 -18.30 -10.98 -7.32
N ASP A 606 -19.29 -10.73 -6.47
CA ASP A 606 -19.71 -11.65 -5.42
C ASP A 606 -21.02 -12.37 -5.81
N ASP A 607 -20.91 -13.40 -6.66
CA ASP A 607 -22.04 -14.24 -7.10
C ASP A 607 -22.36 -15.37 -6.09
N SER A 608 -21.87 -15.21 -4.85
CA SER A 608 -22.02 -16.15 -3.74
C SER A 608 -22.52 -15.44 -2.50
N ASP A 609 -23.45 -16.07 -1.79
CA ASP A 609 -23.65 -15.80 -0.36
C ASP A 609 -22.36 -16.26 0.39
N ILE A 610 -21.24 -15.54 0.25
CA ILE A 610 -20.01 -15.86 0.98
C ILE A 610 -20.31 -15.66 2.46
N ASP A 611 -19.91 -16.64 3.28
CA ASP A 611 -19.96 -16.51 4.74
C ASP A 611 -19.16 -15.27 5.16
N ASP A 612 -19.76 -14.39 5.99
CA ASP A 612 -19.11 -13.19 6.55
C ASP A 612 -17.71 -13.49 7.18
N ASP A 613 -17.43 -14.75 7.53
CA ASP A 613 -16.18 -15.21 8.18
C ASP A 613 -14.92 -15.17 7.26
N ASP A 614 -15.08 -14.87 5.97
CA ASP A 614 -13.98 -14.83 4.99
C ASP A 614 -13.66 -13.46 4.40
N THR A 615 -14.30 -12.39 4.89
CA THR A 615 -13.87 -11.05 4.50
C THR A 615 -12.51 -10.74 5.11
N GLU A 616 -11.52 -10.43 4.27
CA GLU A 616 -10.24 -9.87 4.71
C GLU A 616 -10.32 -8.34 4.76
N HIS A 617 -9.55 -7.74 5.65
CA HIS A 617 -9.47 -6.28 5.73
C HIS A 617 -8.58 -5.79 4.60
N ASP A 618 -9.09 -4.84 3.83
CA ASP A 618 -8.32 -4.14 2.80
C ASP A 618 -7.61 -2.94 3.44
N GLU A 619 -6.41 -3.18 3.98
CA GLU A 619 -5.64 -2.20 4.73
C GLU A 619 -5.38 -0.93 3.90
N VAL A 620 -4.90 -1.09 2.67
CA VAL A 620 -4.54 0.03 1.79
C VAL A 620 -5.75 0.92 1.52
N LEU A 621 -6.88 0.34 1.11
CA LEU A 621 -8.05 1.14 0.73
C LEU A 621 -8.82 1.65 1.95
N MET A 622 -9.14 0.78 2.90
CA MET A 622 -10.08 1.12 3.95
C MET A 622 -9.48 2.02 5.01
N ASP A 623 -8.17 1.94 5.29
CA ASP A 623 -7.52 2.90 6.17
C ASP A 623 -7.56 4.31 5.57
N ALA A 624 -7.22 4.46 4.28
CA ALA A 624 -7.30 5.73 3.57
C ALA A 624 -8.72 6.30 3.51
N VAL A 625 -9.74 5.44 3.36
CA VAL A 625 -11.15 5.84 3.42
C VAL A 625 -11.54 6.30 4.82
N SER A 626 -11.08 5.59 5.85
CA SER A 626 -11.42 5.90 7.23
C SER A 626 -10.81 7.22 7.71
N ASP A 627 -9.64 7.59 7.20
CA ASP A 627 -8.92 8.84 7.49
C ASP A 627 -9.62 10.10 6.95
N LEU A 628 -10.49 9.95 5.94
CA LEU A 628 -11.31 11.06 5.45
C LEU A 628 -12.27 11.58 6.53
N LEU A 629 -12.78 10.71 7.40
CA LEU A 629 -13.77 11.09 8.41
C LEU A 629 -13.17 12.01 9.48
N PRO A 630 -12.03 11.68 10.12
CA PRO A 630 -11.28 12.61 10.94
C PRO A 630 -10.89 13.89 10.22
N ALA A 631 -10.47 13.83 8.95
CA ALA A 631 -10.14 15.03 8.18
C ALA A 631 -11.36 15.98 8.02
N PHE A 632 -12.54 15.43 7.70
CA PHE A 632 -13.79 16.20 7.67
C PHE A 632 -14.11 16.78 9.06
N ALA A 633 -14.04 15.96 10.11
CA ALA A 633 -14.32 16.39 11.48
C ALA A 633 -13.39 17.51 11.93
N LYS A 634 -12.09 17.42 11.64
CA LYS A 634 -11.07 18.43 11.96
C LYS A 634 -11.33 19.76 11.27
N SER A 635 -11.76 19.72 10.01
CA SER A 635 -12.04 20.93 9.24
C SER A 635 -13.35 21.63 9.66
N MET A 636 -14.37 20.87 10.06
CA MET A 636 -15.73 21.37 10.35
C MET A 636 -16.05 21.52 11.84
N GLY A 637 -15.30 20.83 12.70
CA GLY A 637 -15.61 20.64 14.11
C GLY A 637 -17.02 20.10 14.31
N SER A 638 -17.77 20.71 15.23
CA SER A 638 -19.16 20.29 15.54
C SER A 638 -20.14 20.38 14.36
N HIS A 639 -19.82 21.14 13.30
CA HIS A 639 -20.69 21.23 12.11
C HIS A 639 -20.64 19.96 11.25
N PHE A 640 -19.73 19.03 11.52
CA PHE A 640 -19.67 17.72 10.86
C PHE A 640 -20.82 16.80 11.26
N ALA A 641 -21.45 17.02 12.42
CA ALA A 641 -22.48 16.15 12.99
C ALA A 641 -23.60 15.68 12.02
N PRO A 642 -24.25 16.55 11.21
CA PRO A 642 -25.25 16.10 10.23
C PRO A 642 -24.68 15.23 9.11
N ILE A 643 -23.42 15.45 8.71
CA ILE A 643 -22.73 14.62 7.70
C ILE A 643 -22.37 13.27 8.29
N PHE A 644 -21.76 13.29 9.49
CA PHE A 644 -21.37 12.08 10.20
C PHE A 644 -22.55 11.13 10.44
N ALA A 645 -23.76 11.64 10.66
CA ALA A 645 -24.96 10.83 10.79
C ALA A 645 -25.23 9.90 9.59
N ASN A 646 -24.81 10.30 8.38
CA ASN A 646 -24.95 9.50 7.16
C ASN A 646 -23.82 8.48 7.00
N LEU A 647 -22.62 8.79 7.52
CA LEU A 647 -21.42 7.95 7.41
C LEU A 647 -21.30 6.91 8.54
N PHE A 648 -21.95 7.17 9.68
CA PHE A 648 -21.81 6.35 10.89
C PHE A 648 -22.26 4.90 10.70
N GLU A 649 -23.44 4.68 10.10
CA GLU A 649 -23.97 3.31 9.90
C GLU A 649 -23.12 2.47 8.94
N PRO A 650 -22.72 3.00 7.75
CA PRO A 650 -21.74 2.34 6.90
C PRO A 650 -20.45 1.97 7.63
N LEU A 651 -19.82 2.91 8.35
CA LEU A 651 -18.60 2.67 9.12
C LEU A 651 -18.79 1.57 10.18
N MET A 652 -19.91 1.60 10.91
CA MET A 652 -20.17 0.61 11.97
C MET A 652 -20.39 -0.82 11.45
N LYS A 653 -20.57 -1.03 10.14
CA LYS A 653 -20.61 -2.39 9.57
C LYS A 653 -19.28 -3.13 9.78
N PHE A 654 -18.16 -2.43 9.65
CA PHE A 654 -16.80 -2.94 9.84
C PHE A 654 -16.52 -3.27 11.33
N GLY A 655 -17.25 -2.64 12.26
CA GLY A 655 -17.12 -2.91 13.70
C GLY A 655 -17.79 -4.19 14.20
N LYS A 656 -18.42 -4.98 13.33
CA LYS A 656 -19.14 -6.21 13.71
C LYS A 656 -18.19 -7.32 14.14
N ALA A 657 -18.68 -8.25 14.96
CA ALA A 657 -17.89 -9.38 15.43
C ALA A 657 -17.53 -10.40 14.34
N SER A 658 -18.27 -10.42 13.22
CA SER A 658 -17.98 -11.25 12.05
C SER A 658 -16.87 -10.70 11.16
N ARG A 659 -16.55 -9.40 11.27
CA ARG A 659 -15.49 -8.77 10.50
C ARG A 659 -14.11 -9.04 11.13
N PRO A 660 -13.02 -8.99 10.34
CA PRO A 660 -11.65 -9.17 10.83
C PRO A 660 -11.27 -8.21 11.97
N LEU A 661 -10.18 -8.53 12.68
CA LEU A 661 -9.73 -7.76 13.84
C LEU A 661 -9.35 -6.33 13.45
N GLN A 662 -8.65 -6.19 12.32
CA GLN A 662 -8.15 -4.95 11.75
C GLN A 662 -9.28 -3.98 11.39
N ASP A 663 -10.38 -4.46 10.80
CA ASP A 663 -11.58 -3.65 10.55
C ASP A 663 -12.11 -3.00 11.85
N ARG A 664 -12.11 -3.75 12.95
CA ARG A 664 -12.55 -3.21 14.25
C ARG A 664 -11.56 -2.19 14.79
N THR A 665 -10.27 -2.40 14.56
CA THR A 665 -9.19 -1.45 14.90
C THR A 665 -9.39 -0.13 14.16
N MET A 666 -9.54 -0.19 12.84
CA MET A 666 -9.80 0.95 11.96
C MET A 666 -11.03 1.73 12.43
N VAL A 667 -12.16 1.04 12.69
CA VAL A 667 -13.38 1.69 13.18
C VAL A 667 -13.17 2.39 14.52
N VAL A 668 -12.49 1.73 15.47
CA VAL A 668 -12.26 2.29 16.81
C VAL A 668 -11.32 3.51 16.74
N ALA A 669 -10.28 3.44 15.93
CA ALA A 669 -9.34 4.55 15.69
C ALA A 669 -10.04 5.75 15.04
N CYS A 670 -10.72 5.53 13.91
CA CYS A 670 -11.48 6.54 13.19
C CYS A 670 -12.51 7.23 14.10
N LEU A 671 -13.27 6.47 14.90
CA LEU A 671 -14.25 7.03 15.82
C LEU A 671 -13.63 7.82 16.98
N ALA A 672 -12.42 7.46 17.42
CA ALA A 672 -11.70 8.19 18.45
C ALA A 672 -11.32 9.60 17.97
N GLU A 673 -10.75 9.69 16.77
CA GLU A 673 -10.36 10.96 16.17
C GLU A 673 -11.57 11.81 15.78
N VAL A 674 -12.63 11.20 15.22
CA VAL A 674 -13.90 11.91 15.00
C VAL A 674 -14.46 12.45 16.31
N ALA A 675 -14.38 11.68 17.41
CA ALA A 675 -14.82 12.16 18.72
C ALA A 675 -13.99 13.36 19.21
N GLN A 676 -12.68 13.31 19.02
CA GLN A 676 -11.74 14.38 19.37
C GLN A 676 -12.05 15.68 18.60
N GLU A 677 -12.24 15.58 17.29
CA GLU A 677 -12.35 16.74 16.40
C GLU A 677 -13.78 17.29 16.30
N MET A 678 -14.80 16.41 16.24
CA MET A 678 -16.21 16.82 16.21
C MET A 678 -16.70 17.33 17.58
N GLY A 679 -16.16 16.78 18.66
CA GLY A 679 -16.46 17.17 20.04
C GLY A 679 -17.86 16.75 20.51
N ALA A 680 -18.57 17.66 21.20
CA ALA A 680 -19.80 17.38 21.95
C ALA A 680 -20.91 16.59 21.20
N PRO A 681 -21.15 16.76 19.88
CA PRO A 681 -22.14 15.96 19.16
C PRO A 681 -21.91 14.44 19.24
N ILE A 682 -20.70 13.97 19.54
CA ILE A 682 -20.41 12.53 19.69
C ILE A 682 -21.22 11.88 20.82
N ALA A 683 -21.74 12.67 21.76
CA ALA A 683 -22.58 12.20 22.87
C ALA A 683 -23.80 11.37 22.39
N GLY A 684 -24.32 11.63 21.18
CA GLY A 684 -25.42 10.87 20.59
C GLY A 684 -25.06 9.45 20.12
N TYR A 685 -23.76 9.15 19.98
CA TYR A 685 -23.25 7.88 19.44
C TYR A 685 -22.61 6.99 20.51
N VAL A 686 -22.32 7.53 21.70
CA VAL A 686 -21.68 6.84 22.83
C VAL A 686 -22.27 5.44 23.07
N ASP A 687 -23.59 5.31 23.08
CA ASP A 687 -24.25 4.03 23.39
C ASP A 687 -24.03 2.93 22.35
N ARG A 688 -23.69 3.33 21.12
CA ARG A 688 -23.44 2.41 20.02
C ARG A 688 -21.96 2.06 19.88
N VAL A 689 -21.08 2.99 20.25
CA VAL A 689 -19.62 2.83 20.11
C VAL A 689 -18.99 2.20 21.35
N MET A 690 -19.41 2.62 22.56
CA MET A 690 -18.76 2.24 23.81
C MET A 690 -18.67 0.71 24.04
N PRO A 691 -19.69 -0.11 23.72
CA PRO A 691 -19.59 -1.56 23.88
C PRO A 691 -18.47 -2.19 23.03
N LEU A 692 -18.25 -1.69 21.81
CA LEU A 692 -17.17 -2.13 20.94
C LEU A 692 -15.82 -1.72 21.52
N ALA A 693 -15.65 -0.44 21.86
CA ALA A 693 -14.38 0.07 22.40
C ALA A 693 -13.98 -0.65 23.71
N ILE A 694 -14.92 -0.90 24.63
CA ILE A 694 -14.63 -1.66 25.88
C ILE A 694 -14.23 -3.10 25.58
N LYS A 695 -14.82 -3.75 24.56
CA LYS A 695 -14.46 -5.11 24.17
C LYS A 695 -13.01 -5.15 23.65
N GLU A 696 -12.63 -4.18 22.81
CA GLU A 696 -11.30 -4.13 22.20
C GLU A 696 -10.18 -3.77 23.19
N LEU A 697 -10.48 -3.19 24.37
CA LEU A 697 -9.51 -3.07 25.48
C LEU A 697 -8.96 -4.43 25.94
N ALA A 698 -9.66 -5.53 25.67
CA ALA A 698 -9.25 -6.89 25.99
C ALA A 698 -8.78 -7.67 24.76
N SER A 699 -8.46 -6.99 23.65
CA SER A 699 -7.95 -7.62 22.43
C SER A 699 -6.63 -8.35 22.67
N SER A 700 -6.39 -9.43 21.93
CA SER A 700 -5.08 -10.09 21.89
C SER A 700 -4.01 -9.22 21.23
N ASP A 701 -4.43 -8.30 20.35
CA ASP A 701 -3.54 -7.39 19.63
C ASP A 701 -3.29 -6.08 20.40
N ALA A 702 -2.04 -5.62 20.43
CA ALA A 702 -1.63 -4.44 21.18
C ALA A 702 -2.15 -3.13 20.54
N THR A 703 -2.11 -3.01 19.22
CA THR A 703 -2.61 -1.86 18.46
C THR A 703 -4.10 -1.65 18.73
N ASN A 704 -4.89 -2.72 18.73
CA ASN A 704 -6.31 -2.67 19.12
C ASN A 704 -6.50 -2.14 20.53
N ARG A 705 -5.73 -2.64 21.51
CA ARG A 705 -5.84 -2.19 22.91
C ARG A 705 -5.48 -0.71 23.05
N ARG A 706 -4.43 -0.25 22.36
CA ARG A 706 -4.00 1.15 22.29
C ARG A 706 -5.12 2.05 21.75
N ASN A 707 -5.63 1.74 20.56
CA ASN A 707 -6.69 2.52 19.89
C ASN A 707 -8.00 2.49 20.68
N ALA A 708 -8.34 1.36 21.31
CA ALA A 708 -9.49 1.25 22.20
C ALA A 708 -9.36 2.13 23.45
N ALA A 709 -8.18 2.18 24.07
CA ALA A 709 -7.90 3.06 25.20
C ALA A 709 -8.05 4.53 24.82
N PHE A 710 -7.47 4.93 23.69
CA PHE A 710 -7.63 6.28 23.13
C PHE A 710 -9.11 6.61 22.89
N CYS A 711 -9.85 5.71 22.22
CA CYS A 711 -11.26 5.87 21.88
C CYS A 711 -12.14 6.05 23.12
N VAL A 712 -12.04 5.19 24.15
CA VAL A 712 -12.84 5.36 25.37
C VAL A 712 -12.50 6.67 26.09
N GLY A 713 -11.24 7.11 26.02
CA GLY A 713 -10.78 8.39 26.56
C GLY A 713 -11.44 9.59 25.88
N GLU A 714 -11.37 9.67 24.54
CA GLU A 714 -11.98 10.76 23.77
C GLU A 714 -13.51 10.74 23.84
N LEU A 715 -14.14 9.57 23.89
CA LEU A 715 -15.58 9.46 24.14
C LEU A 715 -15.96 10.02 25.52
N CYS A 716 -15.19 9.73 26.58
CA CYS A 716 -15.46 10.29 27.91
C CYS A 716 -15.31 11.81 27.94
N LYS A 717 -14.25 12.34 27.33
CA LYS A 717 -13.98 13.78 27.24
C LYS A 717 -15.07 14.54 26.49
N ASN A 718 -15.49 14.03 25.34
CA ASN A 718 -16.39 14.74 24.43
C ASN A 718 -17.87 14.37 24.63
N GLY A 719 -18.17 13.11 24.96
CA GLY A 719 -19.53 12.61 25.22
C GLY A 719 -20.09 12.96 26.61
N ARG A 720 -19.22 13.35 27.57
CA ARG A 720 -19.58 13.86 28.91
C ARG A 720 -20.63 13.00 29.62
N GLU A 721 -21.78 13.56 29.97
CA GLU A 721 -22.80 12.91 30.82
C GLU A 721 -23.29 11.56 30.26
N SER A 722 -23.34 11.41 28.93
CA SER A 722 -23.72 10.16 28.26
C SER A 722 -22.79 9.00 28.60
N THR A 723 -21.53 9.26 28.94
CA THR A 723 -20.52 8.24 29.23
C THR A 723 -20.54 7.75 30.68
N LEU A 724 -21.15 8.49 31.60
CA LEU A 724 -21.08 8.24 33.04
C LEU A 724 -21.52 6.82 33.44
N LYS A 725 -22.50 6.25 32.73
CA LYS A 725 -22.99 4.88 32.99
C LYS A 725 -21.96 3.79 32.67
N TYR A 726 -20.95 4.09 31.85
CA TYR A 726 -19.91 3.15 31.44
C TYR A 726 -18.61 3.28 32.26
N TYR A 727 -18.45 4.33 33.08
CA TYR A 727 -17.19 4.58 33.81
C TYR A 727 -16.71 3.35 34.60
N GLY A 728 -17.62 2.61 35.23
CA GLY A 728 -17.26 1.40 35.98
C GLY A 728 -16.74 0.26 35.09
N ASP A 729 -17.27 0.11 33.89
CA ASP A 729 -16.84 -0.91 32.93
C ASP A 729 -15.55 -0.51 32.22
N ILE A 730 -15.41 0.78 31.86
CA ILE A 730 -14.18 1.34 31.29
C ILE A 730 -13.01 1.15 32.27
N LEU A 731 -13.17 1.53 33.54
CA LEU A 731 -12.11 1.35 34.54
C LEU A 731 -11.74 -0.13 34.73
N ARG A 732 -12.71 -1.04 34.61
CA ARG A 732 -12.45 -2.49 34.68
C ARG A 732 -11.66 -2.98 33.47
N GLY A 733 -11.94 -2.46 32.28
CA GLY A 733 -11.23 -2.77 31.04
C GLY A 733 -9.82 -2.17 31.00
N LEU A 734 -9.63 -0.95 31.50
CA LEU A 734 -8.32 -0.28 31.52
C LEU A 734 -7.39 -0.82 32.61
N PHE A 735 -7.92 -1.29 33.75
CA PHE A 735 -7.09 -1.70 34.89
C PHE A 735 -6.01 -2.76 34.57
N PRO A 736 -6.31 -3.84 33.81
CA PRO A 736 -5.29 -4.81 33.39
C PRO A 736 -4.13 -4.21 32.58
N LEU A 737 -4.38 -3.15 31.81
CA LEU A 737 -3.38 -2.49 30.96
C LEU A 737 -2.29 -1.78 31.77
N PHE A 738 -2.55 -1.46 33.04
CA PHE A 738 -1.56 -0.86 33.97
C PHE A 738 -0.71 -1.89 34.73
N GLY A 739 -0.89 -3.19 34.44
CA GLY A 739 -0.23 -4.29 35.14
C GLY A 739 0.94 -4.89 34.37
N GLU A 740 1.70 -5.75 35.06
CA GLU A 740 2.73 -6.62 34.47
C GLU A 740 2.28 -7.44 33.25
N PRO A 741 1.01 -7.88 33.12
CA PRO A 741 0.57 -8.65 31.96
C PRO A 741 0.60 -7.90 30.63
N GLU A 742 0.62 -6.57 30.63
CA GLU A 742 0.71 -5.76 29.41
C GLU A 742 2.18 -5.41 29.15
N PRO A 743 2.86 -5.98 28.14
CA PRO A 743 4.26 -5.67 27.87
C PRO A 743 4.46 -4.34 27.13
N ASP A 744 3.43 -3.85 26.43
CA ASP A 744 3.51 -2.71 25.53
C ASP A 744 3.40 -1.36 26.28
N ASP A 745 4.39 -0.50 26.08
CA ASP A 745 4.45 0.79 26.78
C ASP A 745 3.52 1.83 26.13
N ALA A 746 3.32 1.83 24.81
CA ALA A 746 2.32 2.68 24.14
C ALA A 746 0.87 2.38 24.58
N VAL A 747 0.52 1.11 24.81
CA VAL A 747 -0.80 0.72 25.36
C VAL A 747 -0.99 1.29 26.77
N ARG A 748 0.04 1.20 27.62
CA ARG A 748 0.01 1.75 28.99
C ARG A 748 -0.15 3.27 28.97
N ASP A 749 0.54 3.94 28.06
CA ASP A 749 0.50 5.40 27.92
C ASP A 749 -0.90 5.88 27.48
N ASN A 750 -1.52 5.18 26.52
CA ASN A 750 -2.90 5.45 26.08
C ASN A 750 -3.94 5.14 27.16
N ALA A 751 -3.75 4.07 27.94
CA ALA A 751 -4.60 3.79 29.08
C ALA A 751 -4.51 4.90 30.14
N ALA A 752 -3.31 5.43 30.39
CA ALA A 752 -3.10 6.59 31.26
C ALA A 752 -3.83 7.83 30.71
N GLY A 753 -3.68 8.09 29.41
CA GLY A 753 -4.40 9.11 28.67
C GLY A 753 -5.92 9.04 28.84
N ALA A 754 -6.49 7.84 28.71
CA ALA A 754 -7.91 7.59 28.87
C ALA A 754 -8.40 7.93 30.29
N VAL A 755 -7.69 7.45 31.31
CA VAL A 755 -7.99 7.75 32.73
C VAL A 755 -7.89 9.25 33.00
N ALA A 756 -6.88 9.93 32.46
CA ALA A 756 -6.72 11.37 32.61
C ALA A 756 -7.92 12.14 32.04
N ARG A 757 -8.37 11.79 30.83
CA ARG A 757 -9.56 12.36 30.19
C ARG A 757 -10.84 12.10 31.00
N MET A 758 -11.02 10.89 31.53
CA MET A 758 -12.15 10.55 32.39
C MET A 758 -12.21 11.41 33.66
N ILE A 759 -11.06 11.58 34.32
CA ILE A 759 -10.92 12.41 35.52
C ILE A 759 -11.21 13.87 35.20
N MET A 760 -10.66 14.40 34.11
CA MET A 760 -10.87 15.79 33.71
C MET A 760 -12.32 16.08 33.33
N ALA A 761 -13.02 15.12 32.71
CA ALA A 761 -14.43 15.26 32.35
C ALA A 761 -15.35 15.25 33.58
N HIS A 762 -15.21 14.25 34.46
CA HIS A 762 -16.10 14.05 35.61
C HIS A 762 -15.35 13.49 36.84
N PRO A 763 -14.59 14.32 37.57
CA PRO A 763 -13.72 13.84 38.66
C PRO A 763 -14.49 13.21 39.82
N GLN A 764 -15.74 13.62 40.03
CA GLN A 764 -16.61 13.09 41.11
C GLN A 764 -17.10 11.67 40.82
N SER A 765 -17.07 11.24 39.56
CA SER A 765 -17.51 9.91 39.13
C SER A 765 -16.36 8.89 39.07
N VAL A 766 -15.12 9.31 39.36
CA VAL A 766 -13.95 8.45 39.41
C VAL A 766 -13.53 8.25 40.88
N PRO A 767 -13.34 7.00 41.36
CA PRO A 767 -12.84 6.75 42.71
C PRO A 767 -11.34 7.06 42.80
N LEU A 768 -10.99 8.35 42.84
CA LEU A 768 -9.62 8.85 42.75
C LEU A 768 -8.67 8.26 43.81
N ASN A 769 -9.14 7.92 45.00
CA ASN A 769 -8.31 7.27 46.02
C ASN A 769 -7.84 5.86 45.62
N GLN A 770 -8.56 5.19 44.73
CA GLN A 770 -8.19 3.87 44.18
C GLN A 770 -7.44 4.01 42.85
N VAL A 771 -7.83 5.00 42.04
CA VAL A 771 -7.30 5.19 40.69
C VAL A 771 -5.93 5.87 40.68
N LEU A 772 -5.73 6.95 41.45
CA LEU A 772 -4.51 7.75 41.39
C LEU A 772 -3.22 6.96 41.71
N PRO A 773 -3.17 6.06 42.71
CA PRO A 773 -1.96 5.28 42.97
C PRO A 773 -1.55 4.36 41.81
N VAL A 774 -2.52 3.80 41.08
CA VAL A 774 -2.26 2.94 39.92
C VAL A 774 -1.85 3.78 38.72
N PHE A 775 -2.60 4.85 38.46
CA PHE A 775 -2.37 5.80 37.38
C PHE A 775 -0.97 6.45 37.46
N LEU A 776 -0.53 6.91 38.64
CA LEU A 776 0.78 7.54 38.79
C LEU A 776 1.96 6.55 38.69
N ARG A 777 1.73 5.25 38.93
CA ARG A 777 2.80 4.23 38.94
C ARG A 777 3.37 3.95 37.56
N VAL A 778 2.56 4.12 36.51
CA VAL A 778 3.01 3.92 35.12
C VAL A 778 3.62 5.16 34.49
N LEU A 779 3.60 6.30 35.20
CA LEU A 779 4.19 7.54 34.72
C LEU A 779 5.67 7.66 35.15
N PRO A 780 6.52 8.36 34.37
CA PRO A 780 6.20 9.14 33.16
C PRO A 780 5.86 8.25 31.96
N LEU A 781 5.18 8.85 30.97
CA LEU A 781 4.95 8.20 29.67
C LEU A 781 6.29 7.84 29.03
N LYS A 782 6.31 6.74 28.28
CA LYS A 782 7.55 6.14 27.78
C LYS A 782 7.65 6.09 26.27
N GLU A 783 6.53 5.94 25.59
CA GLU A 783 6.47 5.68 24.16
C GLU A 783 5.48 6.64 23.47
N ASP A 784 4.22 6.68 23.92
CA ASP A 784 3.22 7.55 23.30
C ASP A 784 3.12 8.91 24.01
N HIS A 785 3.90 9.87 23.52
CA HIS A 785 3.94 11.22 24.06
C HIS A 785 2.84 12.14 23.52
N GLU A 786 1.96 11.71 22.61
CA GLU A 786 0.77 12.50 22.24
C GLU A 786 -0.20 12.63 23.43
N GLU A 787 -0.16 11.64 24.33
CA GLU A 787 -0.96 11.58 25.54
C GLU A 787 -0.45 12.50 26.68
N SER A 788 0.77 13.02 26.56
CA SER A 788 1.42 13.84 27.60
C SER A 788 0.55 15.02 28.02
N MET A 789 -0.03 15.75 27.06
CA MET A 789 -0.83 16.92 27.38
C MET A 789 -2.07 16.56 28.19
N ALA A 790 -2.75 15.45 27.89
CA ALA A 790 -3.93 15.01 28.64
C ALA A 790 -3.54 14.56 30.06
N VAL A 791 -2.51 13.73 30.16
CA VAL A 791 -2.03 13.14 31.42
C VAL A 791 -1.52 14.20 32.38
N TYR A 792 -0.58 15.05 31.95
CA TYR A 792 0.05 16.01 32.85
C TYR A 792 -0.85 17.24 33.12
N SER A 793 -1.77 17.59 32.21
CA SER A 793 -2.82 18.57 32.52
C SER A 793 -3.74 18.07 33.63
N CYS A 794 -4.14 16.78 33.60
CA CYS A 794 -4.96 16.18 34.64
C CYS A 794 -4.27 16.22 36.01
N VAL A 795 -3.04 15.69 36.09
CA VAL A 795 -2.24 15.67 37.33
C VAL A 795 -2.06 17.08 37.86
N SER A 796 -1.64 18.02 37.00
CA SER A 796 -1.41 19.41 37.37
C SER A 796 -2.68 20.10 37.86
N THR A 797 -3.81 19.87 37.21
CA THR A 797 -5.11 20.45 37.59
C THR A 797 -5.56 19.96 38.97
N LEU A 798 -5.42 18.66 39.24
CA LEU A 798 -5.74 18.10 40.56
C LEU A 798 -4.86 18.71 41.67
N VAL A 799 -3.56 18.88 41.41
CA VAL A 799 -2.63 19.55 42.35
C VAL A 799 -3.03 21.01 42.56
N LEU A 800 -3.28 21.76 41.49
CA LEU A 800 -3.64 23.17 41.55
C LEU A 800 -4.99 23.41 42.24
N SER A 801 -5.91 22.46 42.13
CA SER A 801 -7.18 22.48 42.87
C SER A 801 -7.04 22.07 44.35
N SER A 802 -5.83 21.75 44.80
CA SER A 802 -5.54 21.25 46.16
C SER A 802 -6.41 20.04 46.54
N ASN A 803 -6.64 19.14 45.57
CA ASN A 803 -7.43 17.92 45.78
C ASN A 803 -6.73 17.01 46.80
N GLN A 804 -7.44 16.65 47.87
CA GLN A 804 -6.85 15.91 49.00
C GLN A 804 -6.32 14.51 48.62
N GLN A 805 -6.90 13.85 47.62
CA GLN A 805 -6.48 12.50 47.23
C GLN A 805 -5.15 12.51 46.48
N ILE A 806 -4.93 13.49 45.58
CA ILE A 806 -3.64 13.60 44.89
C ILE A 806 -2.55 14.18 45.81
N LEU A 807 -2.93 15.07 46.73
CA LEU A 807 -2.01 15.63 47.73
C LEU A 807 -1.52 14.58 48.75
N ALA A 808 -2.20 13.45 48.87
CA ALA A 808 -1.71 12.31 49.66
C ALA A 808 -0.51 11.59 49.01
N LEU A 809 -0.22 11.88 47.73
CA LEU A 809 0.82 11.24 46.90
C LEU A 809 1.93 12.22 46.50
N VAL A 810 2.16 13.26 47.32
CA VAL A 810 3.18 14.29 47.04
C VAL A 810 4.58 13.72 46.82
N PRO A 811 5.09 12.75 47.61
CA PRO A 811 6.41 12.17 47.36
C PRO A 811 6.56 11.58 45.95
N GLU A 812 5.54 10.86 45.46
CA GLU A 812 5.50 10.29 44.12
C GLU A 812 5.44 11.38 43.05
N LEU A 813 4.61 12.41 43.26
CA LEU A 813 4.48 13.55 42.34
C LEU A 813 5.80 14.32 42.15
N VAL A 814 6.57 14.53 43.23
CA VAL A 814 7.85 15.23 43.15
C VAL A 814 8.84 14.48 42.26
N ASN A 815 8.91 13.16 42.39
CA ASN A 815 9.74 12.32 41.54
C ASN A 815 9.28 12.35 40.08
N LEU A 816 7.97 12.22 39.85
CA LEU A 816 7.40 12.28 38.51
C LEU A 816 7.70 13.62 37.83
N PHE A 817 7.40 14.73 38.50
CA PHE A 817 7.62 16.06 37.95
C PHE A 817 9.09 16.32 37.63
N ALA A 818 10.01 15.80 38.45
CA ALA A 818 11.43 15.92 38.19
C ALA A 818 11.85 15.18 36.91
N GLN A 819 11.32 13.98 36.68
CA GLN A 819 11.59 13.19 35.47
C GLN A 819 11.03 13.87 34.20
N VAL A 820 9.80 14.38 34.27
CA VAL A 820 9.14 15.07 33.13
C VAL A 820 9.89 16.35 32.75
N VAL A 821 10.32 17.15 33.73
CA VAL A 821 10.99 18.42 33.46
C VAL A 821 12.37 18.22 32.80
N VAL A 822 13.08 17.13 33.10
CA VAL A 822 14.37 16.82 32.45
C VAL A 822 14.25 16.02 31.17
N SER A 823 13.08 15.41 30.90
CA SER A 823 12.90 14.57 29.71
C SER A 823 13.23 15.35 28.45
N PRO A 824 14.07 14.83 27.53
CA PRO A 824 14.34 15.49 26.27
C PRO A 824 13.15 15.42 25.30
N VAL A 825 12.25 14.46 25.49
CA VAL A 825 11.12 14.18 24.58
C VAL A 825 9.90 15.05 24.88
N GLU A 826 9.69 15.39 26.17
CA GLU A 826 8.50 16.15 26.59
C GLU A 826 8.51 17.61 26.12
N THR A 827 7.33 18.10 25.72
CA THR A 827 7.17 19.45 25.15
C THR A 827 7.41 20.56 26.20
N PRO A 828 7.83 21.76 25.76
CA PRO A 828 7.96 22.91 26.66
C PRO A 828 6.67 23.26 27.41
N GLU A 829 5.51 23.04 26.79
CA GLU A 829 4.18 23.28 27.34
C GLU A 829 3.88 22.35 28.52
N VAL A 830 4.13 21.05 28.36
CA VAL A 830 4.01 20.05 29.42
C VAL A 830 4.90 20.40 30.61
N LYS A 831 6.18 20.69 30.34
CA LYS A 831 7.16 21.08 31.37
C LYS A 831 6.74 22.34 32.13
N ALA A 832 6.14 23.30 31.43
CA ALA A 832 5.63 24.52 32.04
C ALA A 832 4.44 24.25 32.96
N GLN A 833 3.47 23.42 32.54
CA GLN A 833 2.33 23.05 33.39
C GLN A 833 2.77 22.33 34.66
N VAL A 834 3.67 21.36 34.51
CA VAL A 834 4.27 20.62 35.64
C VAL A 834 5.01 21.56 36.59
N GLY A 835 5.81 22.49 36.06
CA GLY A 835 6.50 23.51 36.87
C GLY A 835 5.53 24.40 37.66
N ILE A 836 4.38 24.76 37.07
CA ILE A 836 3.33 25.55 37.75
C ILE A 836 2.69 24.74 38.89
N ALA A 837 2.38 23.46 38.67
CA ALA A 837 1.83 22.58 39.68
C ALA A 837 2.82 22.35 40.83
N PHE A 838 4.10 22.15 40.52
CA PHE A 838 5.14 22.01 41.52
C PHE A 838 5.35 23.28 42.35
N ALA A 839 5.33 24.47 41.72
CA ALA A 839 5.38 25.74 42.45
C ALA A 839 4.22 25.90 43.46
N HIS A 840 3.04 25.37 43.12
CA HIS A 840 1.90 25.33 44.04
C HIS A 840 2.15 24.40 45.22
N LEU A 841 2.74 23.22 45.02
CA LEU A 841 3.14 22.32 46.11
C LEU A 841 4.14 22.99 47.06
N ILE A 842 5.14 23.71 46.53
CA ILE A 842 6.06 24.51 47.36
C ILE A 842 5.28 25.52 48.21
N SER A 843 4.27 26.18 47.64
CA SER A 843 3.47 27.17 48.37
C SER A 843 2.63 26.56 49.51
N LEU A 844 2.19 25.30 49.35
CA LEU A 844 1.38 24.59 50.35
C LEU A 844 2.22 24.01 51.48
N TYR A 845 3.36 23.39 51.17
CA TYR A 845 4.15 22.58 52.10
C TYR A 845 5.42 23.29 52.61
N GLY A 846 5.90 24.31 51.90
CA GLY A 846 7.07 25.11 52.29
C GLY A 846 8.29 24.25 52.63
N HIS A 847 8.78 24.38 53.86
CA HIS A 847 9.95 23.62 54.34
C HIS A 847 9.76 22.10 54.34
N GLN A 848 8.53 21.58 54.33
CA GLN A 848 8.28 20.13 54.29
C GLN A 848 8.68 19.50 52.95
N MET A 849 8.91 20.30 51.90
CA MET A 849 9.39 19.83 50.59
C MET A 849 10.90 19.55 50.56
N GLN A 850 11.67 20.11 51.50
CA GLN A 850 13.14 20.03 51.49
C GLN A 850 13.70 18.59 51.55
N PRO A 851 13.15 17.67 52.37
CA PRO A 851 13.60 16.28 52.37
C PRO A 851 13.33 15.57 51.04
N LEU A 852 12.22 15.89 50.37
CA LEU A 852 11.86 15.29 49.07
C LEU A 852 12.81 15.77 47.97
N LEU A 853 13.09 17.08 47.92
CA LEU A 853 14.05 17.67 46.99
C LEU A 853 15.48 17.13 47.21
N SER A 854 15.86 16.91 48.47
CA SER A 854 17.18 16.36 48.82
C SER A 854 17.37 14.89 48.41
N ASN A 855 16.27 14.15 48.19
CA ASN A 855 16.30 12.78 47.71
C ASN A 855 16.42 12.67 46.17
N LEU A 856 16.26 13.78 45.45
CA LEU A 856 16.45 13.82 43.99
C LEU A 856 17.94 13.93 43.63
N SER A 857 18.28 13.56 42.39
CA SER A 857 19.61 13.89 41.85
C SER A 857 19.77 15.42 41.73
N PRO A 858 21.01 15.96 41.78
CA PRO A 858 21.22 17.40 41.65
C PRO A 858 20.63 17.98 40.35
N ALA A 859 20.73 17.24 39.23
CA ALA A 859 20.16 17.65 37.96
C ALA A 859 18.62 17.74 38.01
N HIS A 860 17.96 16.74 38.59
CA HIS A 860 16.52 16.72 38.79
C HIS A 860 16.04 17.86 39.70
N ALA A 861 16.71 18.06 40.84
CA ALA A 861 16.36 19.12 41.79
C ALA A 861 16.50 20.51 41.16
N SER A 862 17.62 20.80 40.49
CA SER A 862 17.85 22.10 39.84
C SER A 862 16.90 22.36 38.67
N ALA A 863 16.58 21.34 37.87
CA ALA A 863 15.64 21.49 36.77
C ALA A 863 14.22 21.80 37.27
N LEU A 864 13.79 21.12 38.34
CA LEU A 864 12.49 21.31 38.96
C LEU A 864 12.37 22.69 39.63
N GLU A 865 13.42 23.15 40.32
CA GLU A 865 13.52 24.52 40.85
C GLU A 865 13.40 25.55 39.71
N PHE A 866 14.18 25.40 38.65
CA PHE A 866 14.15 26.31 37.49
C PHE A 866 12.76 26.38 36.83
N ALA A 867 12.11 25.23 36.63
CA ALA A 867 10.76 25.17 36.06
C ALA A 867 9.73 25.88 36.94
N SER A 868 9.87 25.80 38.27
CA SER A 868 8.98 26.47 39.23
C SER A 868 9.16 28.00 39.26
N GLU A 869 10.35 28.50 38.93
CA GLU A 869 10.70 29.92 38.99
C GLU A 869 10.27 30.73 37.76
N ARG A 870 10.02 30.10 36.61
CA ARG A 870 9.53 30.77 35.38
C ARG A 870 8.26 31.60 35.61
N LYS A 871 7.49 31.31 36.66
CA LYS A 871 6.32 32.09 37.09
C LYS A 871 6.68 33.50 37.58
N ARG A 872 7.85 33.73 38.16
CA ARG A 872 8.25 35.06 38.70
C ARG A 872 8.47 36.11 37.61
N HIS A 873 8.79 35.71 36.37
CA HIS A 873 9.05 36.67 35.29
C HIS A 873 7.81 36.95 34.40
N GLN A 874 6.91 35.99 34.19
CA GLN A 874 5.71 36.23 33.37
C GLN A 874 4.57 36.94 34.12
N SER A 875 4.47 36.81 35.45
CA SER A 875 3.48 37.57 36.23
C SER A 875 3.81 39.07 36.30
N ASN A 876 5.10 39.44 36.27
CA ASN A 876 5.54 40.84 36.28
C ASN A 876 5.32 41.58 34.95
N ILE A 877 5.09 40.87 33.85
CA ILE A 877 4.78 41.48 32.54
C ILE A 877 3.28 41.80 32.43
N ARG A 878 2.40 41.09 33.16
CA ARG A 878 0.95 41.35 33.19
C ARG A 878 0.52 42.36 34.27
N SER A 879 1.28 42.54 35.34
CA SER A 879 1.05 43.62 36.31
C SER A 879 1.93 44.82 35.95
N GLY A 880 1.38 45.78 35.23
CA GLY A 880 2.10 46.99 34.81
C GLY A 880 2.92 47.62 35.94
N SER A 881 4.24 47.51 35.81
CA SER A 881 5.23 48.25 36.61
C SER A 881 6.51 48.33 35.78
N CYS A 882 6.47 49.16 34.74
CA CYS A 882 7.68 49.61 34.06
C CYS A 882 8.43 50.53 35.03
N GLY A 883 9.34 49.96 35.81
CA GLY A 883 10.34 50.69 36.58
C GLY A 883 11.66 50.64 35.84
N CYS A 884 12.04 51.76 35.22
CA CYS A 884 13.37 51.99 34.67
C CYS A 884 14.47 51.61 35.66
N LEU A 885 15.58 51.05 35.17
CA LEU A 885 16.92 51.66 35.22
C LEU A 885 18.03 50.63 34.84
N TYR A 886 18.80 51.05 33.83
CA TYR A 886 20.14 50.63 33.37
C TYR A 886 20.36 49.23 32.77
#